data_AF-A0A524G7X9-F1
#
_entry.id   AF-A0A524G7X9-F1
#
_cell.length_a   1.000
_cell.length_b   1.000
_cell.length_c   1.000
_cell.angle_alpha   90.00
_cell.angle_beta   90.00
_cell.angle_gamma   90.00
#
_symmetry.space_group_name_H-M   'P 1'
#
loop_
_entity.id
_entity.type
_entity.pdbx_description
1 polymer ?
#
loop_
_entity_poly.entity_id
_entity_poly.type
_entity_poly.pdbx_seq_one_letter_code
_entity_poly.pdbx_strand_id
1 'polypeptide(L)'
;MRCIRILVIIIFILASTISGSNSYFSVGENLQSHNVHSLSSLTIERHWIVNIIIVNYDESIIDENILLDRMPAQRVYSSGTVVMTYNIQYEVYYASSAYSNDLMQIAIDNSVNGTGTGTSLDEAALLYQKNHLDEPQRIFYPRDGRIIDAYAIEDWLEDNPYVTQPDLGYTLYLVNFSALDNSDHSLEHWYDYHPMDPDTGEKQDWFRLEWDNTLNPNVTMDYSGFGGKYNTFFVDPSAHQWYLKWCRIWWSEYIGTQYDFWTQDLEDKVSSLDLETPSGINDLNIYLQECIWDPINLLFFPYQHQPAKYCESGLLRALVICMDVEEGISVDSLRWVTNSEVQKAHLEELYPFISWDTDVQFLDIDEYPLWNATFWSYATLEPDGMTIVDGGGMFDAIYSTMRPNYIDVDSSDINVFGVVFIKQQMEMHVYGRTYTGLGGGGQTVIWKSWERYYRPDGITPKDGISAIQLHETMHAIGFHHTWQHEQYSSDFSYGPMGYFAYHNGTSRFDKNWVQGTYLDQMEALLYDDFIDKQADLGVDERPETYLAEQKILDLFDNARFSYNEMDWQLAFNKLKDAEDWIKRMMWSTHDDTAPIISTWEALPGITTDGFDIRAHVTDELSGLENVSVYLWIDHCTISAYPCTYNSGTWNAIVPEFMAVYAIEVWIVAWDWAMNRAESTHEVVSIATDHIVTTNATTSAQFDLTLFVYTSIFVASVSIIVVIVVRVLRKQ
;
A
#
# COMPACT_ATOMS: atom_id res chain seq x y z
N MET A 1 -13.69 41.33 46.85
CA MET A 1 -13.03 40.01 47.01
C MET A 1 -13.62 39.04 46.01
N ARG A 2 -12.83 38.63 45.02
CA ARG A 2 -12.95 37.34 44.31
C ARG A 2 -11.73 37.16 43.42
N CYS A 3 -10.96 36.13 43.76
CA CYS A 3 -9.85 35.58 43.00
C CYS A 3 -10.31 35.07 41.64
N ILE A 4 -9.45 35.19 40.63
CA ILE A 4 -8.68 34.12 39.97
C ILE A 4 -8.09 34.72 38.67
N ARG A 5 -6.79 34.54 38.46
CA ARG A 5 -6.17 34.46 37.13
C ARG A 5 -5.25 33.26 37.15
N ILE A 6 -5.57 32.23 36.38
CA ILE A 6 -4.60 31.18 36.02
C ILE A 6 -3.74 31.79 34.92
N LEU A 7 -2.44 31.85 35.18
CA LEU A 7 -1.41 32.18 34.21
C LEU A 7 -0.75 30.85 33.84
N VAL A 8 -0.95 30.37 32.62
CA VAL A 8 -0.18 29.25 32.09
C VAL A 8 0.93 29.84 31.23
N ILE A 9 2.17 29.69 31.68
CA ILE A 9 3.37 30.01 30.92
C ILE A 9 3.92 28.67 30.40
N ILE A 10 3.96 28.49 29.08
CA ILE A 10 4.64 27.36 28.45
C ILE A 10 5.95 27.91 27.87
N ILE A 11 7.08 27.33 28.28
CA ILE A 11 8.43 27.68 27.80
C ILE A 11 8.93 26.50 26.98
N PHE A 12 9.25 26.73 25.71
CA PHE A 12 10.03 25.79 24.89
C PHE A 12 11.49 26.25 24.87
N ILE A 13 12.41 25.32 25.11
CA ILE A 13 13.86 25.52 24.97
C ILE A 13 14.34 24.52 23.92
N LEU A 14 14.72 25.00 22.74
CA LEU A 14 15.46 24.21 21.76
C LEU A 14 16.96 24.43 21.99
N ALA A 15 17.70 23.35 22.21
CA ALA A 15 19.15 23.35 22.27
C ALA A 15 19.70 22.55 21.07
N SER A 16 20.48 23.20 20.22
CA SER A 16 21.26 22.53 19.17
C SER A 16 22.72 22.42 19.61
N THR A 17 23.28 21.20 19.53
CA THR A 17 24.70 20.93 19.72
C THR A 17 25.37 20.71 18.38
N ILE A 18 26.45 21.43 18.13
CA ILE A 18 27.34 21.26 16.98
C ILE A 18 28.40 20.22 17.36
N SER A 19 28.51 19.13 16.59
CA SER A 19 29.70 18.26 16.59
C SER A 19 30.26 18.16 15.19
N GLY A 20 31.49 18.64 15.00
CA GLY A 20 32.25 18.48 13.78
C GLY A 20 33.23 17.31 13.87
N SER A 21 33.46 16.63 12.75
CA SER A 21 34.69 15.86 12.52
C SER A 21 34.99 15.74 11.03
N ASN A 22 36.21 16.15 10.67
CA ASN A 22 36.86 15.92 9.38
C ASN A 22 37.37 14.48 9.27
N SER A 23 37.30 13.86 8.09
CA SER A 23 38.38 12.98 7.62
C SER A 23 38.41 12.76 6.10
N TYR A 24 39.64 12.89 5.61
CA TYR A 24 40.21 12.80 4.27
C TYR A 24 39.91 11.56 3.40
N PHE A 25 39.92 11.81 2.09
CA PHE A 25 40.04 10.87 0.96
C PHE A 25 41.37 10.09 0.91
N SER A 26 41.33 8.88 0.33
CA SER A 26 42.39 8.39 -0.57
C SER A 26 41.83 7.51 -1.68
N VAL A 27 42.22 7.83 -2.92
CA VAL A 27 41.90 7.15 -4.19
C VAL A 27 43.05 6.23 -4.60
N GLY A 28 42.73 5.13 -5.28
CA GLY A 28 43.61 4.38 -6.18
C GLY A 28 42.91 3.11 -6.67
N GLU A 29 42.19 3.14 -7.80
CA GLU A 29 42.64 2.77 -9.17
C GLU A 29 43.00 1.28 -9.30
N ASN A 30 42.62 0.49 -10.31
CA ASN A 30 42.25 0.79 -11.70
C ASN A 30 41.75 -0.54 -12.33
N LEU A 31 40.76 -0.51 -13.22
CA LEU A 31 40.68 -1.44 -14.36
C LEU A 31 39.75 -0.84 -15.42
N GLN A 32 40.37 -0.27 -16.46
CA GLN A 32 39.73 0.25 -17.65
C GLN A 32 39.15 -0.88 -18.53
N SER A 33 37.90 -0.74 -18.99
CA SER A 33 37.54 -1.12 -20.35
C SER A 33 36.40 -0.24 -20.91
N HIS A 34 36.79 0.50 -21.94
CA HIS A 34 36.01 1.05 -23.06
C HIS A 34 34.68 1.79 -22.81
N ASN A 35 34.79 3.13 -22.95
CA ASN A 35 33.71 4.11 -23.13
C ASN A 35 32.67 3.71 -24.18
N VAL A 36 31.51 3.31 -23.70
CA VAL A 36 30.22 3.83 -24.17
C VAL A 36 29.75 4.73 -23.04
N HIS A 37 29.21 5.94 -23.31
CA HIS A 37 28.55 6.73 -22.27
C HIS A 37 27.40 5.90 -21.70
N SER A 38 27.65 5.14 -20.62
CA SER A 38 26.60 4.60 -19.79
C SER A 38 25.99 5.78 -19.07
N LEU A 39 24.68 5.98 -19.22
CA LEU A 39 23.92 6.78 -18.26
C LEU A 39 24.35 6.32 -16.86
N SER A 40 24.93 7.22 -16.06
CA SER A 40 25.21 6.90 -14.66
C SER A 40 23.89 6.56 -14.01
N SER A 41 23.78 5.36 -13.45
CA SER A 41 22.58 4.96 -12.73
C SER A 41 22.39 5.84 -11.50
N LEU A 42 21.19 6.39 -11.31
CA LEU A 42 20.82 7.15 -10.12
C LEU A 42 20.65 6.17 -8.97
N THR A 43 21.35 6.40 -7.86
CA THR A 43 21.35 5.46 -6.74
C THR A 43 20.65 6.06 -5.53
N ILE A 44 19.71 5.32 -4.94
CA ILE A 44 19.15 5.60 -3.62
C ILE A 44 19.49 4.45 -2.68
N GLU A 45 19.79 4.80 -1.43
CA GLU A 45 20.10 3.88 -0.36
C GLU A 45 19.14 4.10 0.81
N ARG A 46 18.57 3.01 1.33
CA ARG A 46 17.71 2.99 2.52
C ARG A 46 18.25 2.02 3.54
N HIS A 47 18.07 2.33 4.82
CA HIS A 47 18.46 1.48 5.94
C HIS A 47 17.21 1.01 6.67
N TRP A 48 16.87 -0.26 6.46
CA TRP A 48 15.72 -0.91 7.04
C TRP A 48 16.11 -1.70 8.28
N ILE A 49 15.21 -1.78 9.25
CA ILE A 49 15.38 -2.58 10.46
C ILE A 49 14.31 -3.69 10.50
N VAL A 50 14.72 -4.90 10.86
CA VAL A 50 13.82 -6.00 11.20
C VAL A 50 14.01 -6.35 12.66
N ASN A 51 12.99 -6.07 13.46
CA ASN A 51 12.94 -6.51 14.85
C ASN A 51 12.47 -7.98 14.87
N ILE A 52 13.23 -8.87 15.49
CA ILE A 52 12.84 -10.27 15.71
C ILE A 52 12.63 -10.48 17.21
N ILE A 53 11.38 -10.69 17.60
CA ILE A 53 10.98 -10.87 18.98
C ILE A 53 10.82 -12.36 19.27
N ILE A 54 11.74 -12.90 20.07
CA ILE A 54 11.73 -14.29 20.52
C ILE A 54 10.83 -14.40 21.77
N VAL A 55 9.73 -15.15 21.66
CA VAL A 55 8.72 -15.27 22.72
C VAL A 55 8.65 -16.71 23.23
N ASN A 56 8.81 -16.86 24.54
CA ASN A 56 8.68 -18.15 25.25
C ASN A 56 9.71 -19.22 24.85
N TYR A 57 10.92 -18.81 24.49
CA TYR A 57 12.09 -19.68 24.38
C TYR A 57 13.04 -19.46 25.56
N ASP A 58 13.84 -20.48 25.89
CA ASP A 58 15.03 -20.29 26.73
C ASP A 58 16.11 -19.59 25.88
N GLU A 59 16.60 -18.44 26.32
CA GLU A 59 17.64 -17.68 25.59
C GLU A 59 18.91 -18.51 25.36
N SER A 60 19.21 -19.47 26.25
CA SER A 60 20.42 -20.31 26.15
C SER A 60 20.42 -21.33 25.01
N ILE A 61 19.26 -21.59 24.39
CA ILE A 61 19.12 -22.52 23.26
C ILE A 61 18.95 -21.79 21.91
N ILE A 62 19.02 -20.45 21.90
CA ILE A 62 18.97 -19.65 20.67
C ILE A 62 20.38 -19.19 20.32
N ASP A 63 20.86 -19.58 19.13
CA ASP A 63 22.09 -19.08 18.53
C ASP A 63 21.72 -18.11 17.41
N GLU A 64 21.80 -16.81 17.71
CA GLU A 64 21.44 -15.74 16.78
C GLU A 64 22.28 -15.77 15.49
N ASN A 65 23.53 -16.24 15.53
CA ASN A 65 24.33 -16.32 14.31
C ASN A 65 23.75 -17.37 13.37
N ILE A 66 23.33 -18.51 13.91
CA ILE A 66 22.71 -19.58 13.12
C ILE A 66 21.32 -19.16 12.68
N LEU A 67 20.52 -18.56 13.55
CA LEU A 67 19.18 -18.07 13.23
C LEU A 67 19.21 -17.09 12.04
N LEU A 68 20.20 -16.19 12.00
CA LEU A 68 20.28 -15.12 11.00
C LEU A 68 21.18 -15.42 9.78
N ASP A 69 21.95 -16.51 9.78
CA ASP A 69 22.98 -16.82 8.75
C ASP A 69 22.49 -16.71 7.29
N ARG A 70 21.23 -17.08 7.02
CA ARG A 70 20.62 -17.08 5.67
C ARG A 70 19.78 -15.84 5.36
N MET A 71 19.68 -14.89 6.29
CA MET A 71 18.88 -13.69 6.10
C MET A 71 19.63 -12.65 5.26
N PRO A 72 18.98 -11.95 4.32
CA PRO A 72 19.65 -10.99 3.45
C PRO A 72 20.09 -9.77 4.26
N ALA A 73 21.37 -9.42 4.21
CA ALA A 73 21.87 -8.15 4.78
C ALA A 73 21.62 -6.96 3.85
N GLN A 74 21.36 -7.22 2.56
CA GLN A 74 21.11 -6.20 1.55
C GLN A 74 20.23 -6.75 0.42
N ARG A 75 19.41 -5.88 -0.16
CA ARG A 75 18.75 -6.09 -1.45
C ARG A 75 19.04 -4.93 -2.39
N VAL A 76 19.18 -5.26 -3.68
CA VAL A 76 19.36 -4.27 -4.73
C VAL A 76 18.28 -4.48 -5.77
N TYR A 77 17.56 -3.40 -6.07
CA TYR A 77 16.49 -3.36 -7.04
C TYR A 77 16.82 -2.34 -8.12
N SER A 78 16.26 -2.52 -9.31
CA SER A 78 16.54 -1.62 -10.43
C SER A 78 15.29 -1.38 -11.25
N SER A 79 15.04 -0.13 -11.60
CA SER A 79 13.95 0.31 -12.47
C SER A 79 14.47 1.40 -13.40
N GLY A 80 14.58 1.07 -14.70
CA GLY A 80 15.15 1.98 -15.69
C GLY A 80 16.57 2.42 -15.34
N THR A 81 16.76 3.72 -15.08
CA THR A 81 18.05 4.32 -14.68
C THR A 81 18.25 4.38 -13.17
N VAL A 82 17.25 4.01 -12.36
CA VAL A 82 17.32 4.10 -10.90
C VAL A 82 17.70 2.74 -10.30
N VAL A 83 18.65 2.75 -9.37
CA VAL A 83 19.09 1.62 -8.56
C VAL A 83 18.78 1.91 -7.09
N MET A 84 18.00 1.04 -6.47
CA MET A 84 17.59 1.15 -5.06
C MET A 84 18.32 0.09 -4.25
N THR A 85 19.05 0.51 -3.22
CA THR A 85 19.78 -0.38 -2.32
C THR A 85 19.16 -0.34 -0.93
N TYR A 86 18.59 -1.44 -0.48
CA TYR A 86 18.04 -1.58 0.87
C TYR A 86 19.02 -2.37 1.72
N ASN A 87 19.65 -1.71 2.69
CA ASN A 87 20.46 -2.36 3.69
C ASN A 87 19.58 -2.79 4.85
N ILE A 88 19.75 -4.02 5.33
CA ILE A 88 18.84 -4.63 6.29
C ILE A 88 19.63 -4.94 7.55
N GLN A 89 19.20 -4.36 8.66
CA GLN A 89 19.70 -4.64 10.00
C GLN A 89 18.68 -5.49 10.76
N TYR A 90 19.16 -6.56 11.40
CA TYR A 90 18.33 -7.41 12.26
C TYR A 90 18.62 -7.11 13.73
N GLU A 91 17.57 -6.93 14.51
CA GLU A 91 17.66 -6.71 15.96
C GLU A 91 16.85 -7.78 16.68
N VAL A 92 17.54 -8.64 17.46
CA VAL A 92 16.91 -9.75 18.18
C VAL A 92 16.60 -9.34 19.61
N TYR A 93 15.37 -9.56 20.04
CA TYR A 93 14.89 -9.24 21.38
C TYR A 93 14.23 -10.47 22.01
N TYR A 94 14.48 -10.69 23.30
CA TYR A 94 13.84 -11.76 24.07
C TYR A 94 12.72 -11.19 24.92
N ALA A 95 11.50 -11.69 24.73
CA ALA A 95 10.32 -11.23 25.45
C ALA A 95 10.39 -11.60 26.95
N SER A 96 10.00 -10.67 27.81
CA SER A 96 9.87 -10.96 29.24
C SER A 96 8.77 -12.00 29.50
N SER A 97 8.89 -12.78 30.57
CA SER A 97 7.85 -13.75 30.94
C SER A 97 6.47 -13.12 31.16
N ALA A 98 6.41 -11.85 31.60
CA ALA A 98 5.15 -11.14 31.73
C ALA A 98 4.48 -10.92 30.36
N TYR A 99 5.25 -10.44 29.38
CA TYR A 99 4.77 -10.25 28.01
C TYR A 99 4.34 -11.57 27.37
N SER A 100 5.14 -12.63 27.50
CA SER A 100 4.80 -13.96 26.99
C SER A 100 3.50 -14.50 27.60
N ASN A 101 3.28 -14.28 28.91
CA ASN A 101 2.05 -14.70 29.58
C ASN A 101 0.84 -13.89 29.10
N ASP A 102 1.00 -12.58 28.90
CA ASP A 102 -0.08 -11.72 28.40
C ASP A 102 -0.46 -12.13 26.97
N LEU A 103 0.51 -12.34 26.07
CA LEU A 103 0.26 -12.80 24.69
C LEU A 103 -0.41 -14.19 24.68
N MET A 104 0.09 -15.13 25.49
CA MET A 104 -0.55 -16.45 25.65
C MET A 104 -1.99 -16.33 26.16
N GLN A 105 -2.25 -15.41 27.09
CA GLN A 105 -3.60 -15.19 27.60
C GLN A 105 -4.53 -14.63 26.51
N ILE A 106 -4.05 -13.71 25.68
CA ILE A 106 -4.82 -13.21 24.53
C ILE A 106 -5.13 -14.33 23.53
N ALA A 107 -4.17 -15.22 23.25
CA ALA A 107 -4.39 -16.40 22.42
C ALA A 107 -5.48 -17.31 23.02
N ILE A 108 -5.42 -17.58 24.32
CA ILE A 108 -6.42 -18.42 25.02
C ILE A 108 -7.80 -17.75 25.03
N ASP A 109 -7.88 -16.46 25.34
CA ASP A 109 -9.15 -15.72 25.45
C ASP A 109 -9.86 -15.58 24.10
N ASN A 110 -9.11 -15.56 23.00
CA ASN A 110 -9.62 -15.46 21.63
C ASN A 110 -9.52 -16.81 20.89
N SER A 111 -9.77 -17.92 21.59
CA SER A 111 -9.75 -19.24 20.97
C SER A 111 -10.95 -20.09 21.31
N VAL A 112 -11.25 -21.05 20.43
CA VAL A 112 -12.26 -22.09 20.65
C VAL A 112 -11.55 -23.43 20.76
N ASN A 113 -11.67 -24.08 21.91
CA ASN A 113 -11.16 -25.42 22.14
C ASN A 113 -12.32 -26.43 22.08
N GLY A 114 -12.20 -27.48 21.28
CA GLY A 114 -13.27 -28.46 21.15
C GLY A 114 -13.02 -29.59 20.17
N THR A 115 -14.07 -30.37 19.95
CA THR A 115 -14.05 -31.51 19.02
C THR A 115 -14.38 -31.08 17.60
N GLY A 116 -13.64 -31.58 16.61
CA GLY A 116 -13.86 -31.25 15.19
C GLY A 116 -13.75 -29.75 14.88
N THR A 117 -12.92 -29.04 15.63
CA THR A 117 -12.62 -27.61 15.42
C THR A 117 -11.61 -27.38 14.30
N GLY A 118 -10.83 -28.41 13.93
CA GLY A 118 -9.78 -28.34 12.91
C GLY A 118 -9.83 -29.48 11.91
N THR A 119 -8.83 -29.57 11.04
CA THR A 119 -8.74 -30.64 10.04
C THR A 119 -7.34 -31.23 9.89
N SER A 120 -7.27 -32.55 9.78
CA SER A 120 -6.03 -33.28 9.49
C SER A 120 -5.99 -33.74 8.04
N LEU A 121 -4.83 -33.64 7.42
CA LEU A 121 -4.58 -34.16 6.08
C LEU A 121 -4.22 -35.65 6.09
N ASP A 122 -4.86 -36.42 5.21
CA ASP A 122 -4.46 -37.77 4.84
C ASP A 122 -3.53 -37.73 3.62
N GLU A 123 -2.23 -37.75 3.89
CA GLU A 123 -1.18 -37.70 2.86
C GLU A 123 -1.25 -38.87 1.87
N ALA A 124 -1.72 -40.05 2.31
CA ALA A 124 -1.81 -41.23 1.45
C ALA A 124 -2.97 -41.07 0.45
N ALA A 125 -4.12 -40.60 0.92
CA ALA A 125 -5.26 -40.27 0.06
C ALA A 125 -4.91 -39.14 -0.92
N LEU A 126 -4.20 -38.10 -0.45
CA LEU A 126 -3.74 -37.00 -1.31
C LEU A 126 -2.80 -37.48 -2.41
N LEU A 127 -1.84 -38.33 -2.06
CA LEU A 127 -0.91 -38.92 -3.03
C LEU A 127 -1.64 -39.83 -4.02
N TYR A 128 -2.66 -40.56 -3.60
CA TYR A 128 -3.49 -41.36 -4.50
C TYR A 128 -4.21 -40.46 -5.51
N GLN A 129 -4.90 -39.42 -5.03
CA GLN A 129 -5.66 -38.49 -5.87
C GLN A 129 -4.76 -37.77 -6.88
N LYS A 130 -3.57 -37.32 -6.46
CA LYS A 130 -2.61 -36.70 -7.38
C LYS A 130 -2.23 -37.60 -8.57
N ASN A 131 -2.15 -38.91 -8.35
CA ASN A 131 -1.82 -39.88 -9.39
C ASN A 131 -3.05 -40.35 -10.21
N HIS A 132 -4.25 -40.02 -9.76
CA HIS A 132 -5.53 -40.41 -10.36
C HIS A 132 -6.48 -39.21 -10.29
N LEU A 133 -6.21 -38.18 -11.10
CA LEU A 133 -6.91 -36.89 -11.03
C LEU A 133 -8.44 -37.04 -11.18
N ASP A 134 -8.89 -38.06 -11.92
CA ASP A 134 -10.31 -38.36 -12.15
C ASP A 134 -10.98 -39.16 -11.01
N GLU A 135 -10.25 -39.48 -9.92
CA GLU A 135 -10.74 -40.25 -8.78
C GLU A 135 -10.67 -39.44 -7.46
N PRO A 136 -11.62 -38.52 -7.21
CA PRO A 136 -11.63 -37.69 -6.01
C PRO A 136 -11.57 -38.52 -4.72
N GLN A 137 -10.72 -38.11 -3.78
CA GLN A 137 -10.56 -38.77 -2.49
C GLN A 137 -11.03 -37.87 -1.34
N ARG A 138 -11.40 -38.50 -0.22
CA ARG A 138 -11.48 -37.82 1.06
C ARG A 138 -10.06 -37.70 1.63
N ILE A 139 -9.51 -36.49 1.55
CA ILE A 139 -8.16 -36.16 1.99
C ILE A 139 -8.15 -35.40 3.31
N PHE A 140 -9.29 -34.85 3.76
CA PHE A 140 -9.41 -34.19 5.06
C PHE A 140 -10.35 -34.92 6.02
N TYR A 141 -9.94 -34.94 7.29
CA TYR A 141 -10.70 -35.50 8.39
C TYR A 141 -10.80 -34.47 9.53
N PRO A 142 -11.95 -34.39 10.23
CA PRO A 142 -12.06 -33.54 11.41
C PRO A 142 -11.07 -33.93 12.49
N ARG A 143 -10.50 -32.93 13.17
CA ARG A 143 -9.57 -33.06 14.27
C ARG A 143 -10.02 -32.21 15.47
N ASP A 144 -9.68 -32.69 16.66
CA ASP A 144 -9.91 -31.97 17.92
C ASP A 144 -8.72 -31.05 18.22
N GLY A 145 -8.98 -29.87 18.77
CA GLY A 145 -7.93 -28.90 19.08
C GLY A 145 -8.45 -27.50 19.38
N ARG A 146 -7.51 -26.54 19.39
CA ARG A 146 -7.73 -25.13 19.70
C ARG A 146 -7.48 -24.26 18.47
N ILE A 147 -8.55 -23.67 17.95
CA ILE A 147 -8.48 -22.64 16.91
C ILE A 147 -8.36 -21.25 17.55
N ILE A 148 -7.32 -20.50 17.21
CA ILE A 148 -7.01 -19.17 17.75
C ILE A 148 -7.30 -18.11 16.68
N ASP A 149 -8.01 -17.04 17.04
CA ASP A 149 -8.31 -15.93 16.12
C ASP A 149 -7.04 -15.09 15.86
N ALA A 150 -6.48 -15.21 14.66
CA ALA A 150 -5.27 -14.51 14.27
C ALA A 150 -5.44 -12.98 14.24
N TYR A 151 -6.65 -12.46 13.97
CA TYR A 151 -6.88 -11.01 13.88
C TYR A 151 -6.72 -10.38 15.24
N ALA A 152 -7.25 -11.05 16.27
CA ALA A 152 -7.17 -10.59 17.65
C ALA A 152 -5.72 -10.55 18.14
N ILE A 153 -4.90 -11.52 17.72
CA ILE A 153 -3.47 -11.54 18.06
C ILE A 153 -2.72 -10.41 17.35
N GLU A 154 -2.91 -10.26 16.04
CA GLU A 154 -2.25 -9.23 15.25
C GLU A 154 -2.61 -7.81 15.74
N ASP A 155 -3.89 -7.56 16.04
CA ASP A 155 -4.36 -6.29 16.61
C ASP A 155 -3.77 -6.01 18.00
N TRP A 156 -3.66 -7.04 18.85
CA TRP A 156 -3.06 -6.88 20.17
C TRP A 156 -1.57 -6.56 20.10
N LEU A 157 -0.83 -7.18 19.18
CA LEU A 157 0.61 -6.93 18.98
C LEU A 157 0.89 -5.52 18.45
N GLU A 158 0.00 -4.97 17.64
CA GLU A 158 0.07 -3.58 17.18
C GLU A 158 -0.16 -2.60 18.35
N ASP A 159 -1.17 -2.86 19.19
CA ASP A 159 -1.48 -2.01 20.34
C ASP A 159 -0.48 -2.15 21.51
N ASN A 160 0.22 -3.30 21.58
CA ASN A 160 1.11 -3.65 22.69
C ASN A 160 2.45 -4.20 22.17
N PRO A 161 3.22 -3.43 21.40
CA PRO A 161 4.46 -3.94 20.83
C PRO A 161 5.51 -4.13 21.94
N TYR A 162 6.27 -5.23 21.88
CA TYR A 162 7.29 -5.52 22.91
C TYR A 162 8.39 -4.44 22.95
N VAL A 163 8.79 -3.98 21.76
CA VAL A 163 9.71 -2.88 21.53
C VAL A 163 9.04 -1.87 20.60
N THR A 164 9.50 -0.62 20.62
CA THR A 164 9.03 0.36 19.63
C THR A 164 9.26 -0.19 18.22
N GLN A 165 8.22 -0.15 17.40
CA GLN A 165 8.33 -0.54 16.00
C GLN A 165 9.37 0.33 15.30
N PRO A 166 10.14 -0.23 14.35
CA PRO A 166 11.12 0.55 13.61
C PRO A 166 10.42 1.58 12.72
N ASP A 167 10.95 2.80 12.66
CA ASP A 167 10.39 3.88 11.82
C ASP A 167 10.33 3.43 10.34
N LEU A 168 11.39 2.76 9.86
CA LEU A 168 11.49 2.12 8.55
C LEU A 168 11.85 0.64 8.72
N GLY A 169 10.86 -0.24 8.70
CA GLY A 169 11.11 -1.63 9.05
C GLY A 169 9.88 -2.49 9.28
N TYR A 170 10.16 -3.69 9.77
CA TYR A 170 9.17 -4.71 10.08
C TYR A 170 9.46 -5.35 11.45
N THR A 171 8.43 -5.93 12.07
CA THR A 171 8.57 -6.72 13.29
C THR A 171 8.11 -8.15 13.05
N LEU A 172 8.95 -9.13 13.39
CA LEU A 172 8.62 -10.54 13.35
C LEU A 172 8.57 -11.10 14.78
N TYR A 173 7.47 -11.74 15.15
CA TYR A 173 7.35 -12.47 16.40
C TYR A 173 7.59 -13.95 16.12
N LEU A 174 8.64 -14.53 16.70
CA LEU A 174 8.91 -15.96 16.69
C LEU A 174 8.51 -16.54 18.05
N VAL A 175 7.45 -17.33 18.08
CA VAL A 175 6.73 -17.71 19.28
C VAL A 175 6.77 -19.22 19.48
N ASN A 176 6.85 -19.64 20.74
CA ASN A 176 6.70 -21.04 21.14
C ASN A 176 5.49 -21.19 22.05
N PHE A 177 4.41 -21.76 21.54
CA PHE A 177 3.22 -22.10 22.31
C PHE A 177 2.97 -23.60 22.44
N SER A 178 4.01 -24.45 22.38
CA SER A 178 3.90 -25.91 22.60
C SER A 178 3.26 -26.30 23.94
N ALA A 179 3.10 -25.36 24.88
CA ALA A 179 2.33 -25.56 26.12
C ALA A 179 0.80 -25.67 25.90
N LEU A 180 0.31 -25.30 24.72
CA LEU A 180 -1.09 -25.46 24.30
C LEU A 180 -1.38 -26.87 23.78
N ASP A 181 -0.33 -27.62 23.45
CA ASP A 181 -0.42 -28.94 22.82
C ASP A 181 -0.16 -30.08 23.79
N ASN A 182 -0.57 -31.28 23.39
CA ASN A 182 -0.26 -32.51 24.09
C ASN A 182 0.82 -33.30 23.33
N SER A 183 1.75 -33.91 24.05
CA SER A 183 2.83 -34.74 23.47
C SER A 183 2.37 -35.96 22.66
N ASP A 184 1.09 -36.33 22.74
CA ASP A 184 0.49 -37.40 21.95
C ASP A 184 -0.36 -36.89 20.78
N HIS A 185 -0.30 -35.58 20.49
CA HIS A 185 -1.01 -34.89 19.42
C HIS A 185 -2.55 -35.03 19.51
N SER A 186 -3.06 -35.37 20.71
CA SER A 186 -4.50 -35.46 21.00
C SER A 186 -5.18 -34.09 21.14
N LEU A 187 -4.38 -33.05 21.37
CA LEU A 187 -4.79 -31.66 21.38
C LEU A 187 -3.66 -30.89 20.70
N GLU A 188 -4.01 -30.16 19.65
CA GLU A 188 -3.14 -29.21 18.96
C GLU A 188 -3.77 -27.82 19.00
N HIS A 189 -2.97 -26.80 18.74
CA HIS A 189 -3.44 -25.47 18.38
C HIS A 189 -3.07 -25.09 16.95
N TRP A 190 -3.82 -24.14 16.39
CA TRP A 190 -3.55 -23.50 15.11
C TRP A 190 -4.26 -22.15 15.05
N TYR A 191 -3.92 -21.36 14.05
CA TYR A 191 -4.48 -20.04 13.83
C TYR A 191 -5.52 -20.05 12.72
N ASP A 192 -6.56 -19.24 12.87
CA ASP A 192 -7.56 -18.97 11.84
C ASP A 192 -7.56 -17.49 11.49
N TYR A 193 -7.27 -17.23 10.22
CA TYR A 193 -7.57 -15.98 9.57
C TYR A 193 -8.99 -16.14 8.98
N HIS A 194 -9.87 -15.15 8.97
CA HIS A 194 -11.25 -15.36 8.46
C HIS A 194 -11.61 -14.33 7.38
N PRO A 195 -10.98 -14.43 6.19
CA PRO A 195 -11.28 -13.52 5.08
C PRO A 195 -12.74 -13.58 4.66
N MET A 196 -13.24 -12.43 4.23
CA MET A 196 -14.58 -12.26 3.67
C MET A 196 -14.47 -12.03 2.17
N ASP A 197 -15.16 -12.81 1.35
CA ASP A 197 -15.26 -12.60 -0.10
C ASP A 197 -15.81 -11.20 -0.39
N PRO A 198 -15.20 -10.40 -1.28
CA PRO A 198 -15.56 -9.00 -1.45
C PRO A 198 -16.82 -8.84 -2.31
N ASP A 199 -17.21 -9.89 -3.05
CA ASP A 199 -18.33 -9.88 -3.98
C ASP A 199 -19.62 -10.37 -3.28
N THR A 200 -19.53 -11.37 -2.39
CA THR A 200 -20.67 -11.92 -1.65
C THR A 200 -20.77 -11.43 -0.21
N GLY A 201 -19.66 -11.04 0.41
CA GLY A 201 -19.59 -10.77 1.85
C GLY A 201 -19.75 -12.01 2.72
N GLU A 202 -19.54 -13.22 2.17
CA GLU A 202 -19.47 -14.47 2.94
C GLU A 202 -18.03 -14.75 3.39
N LYS A 203 -17.86 -15.52 4.47
CA LYS A 203 -16.54 -16.07 4.82
C LYS A 203 -16.07 -16.96 3.68
N GLN A 204 -14.81 -16.80 3.28
CA GLN A 204 -14.24 -17.66 2.25
C GLN A 204 -14.13 -19.10 2.75
N ASP A 205 -14.44 -20.05 1.87
CA ASP A 205 -14.11 -21.45 2.11
C ASP A 205 -12.63 -21.64 1.78
N TRP A 206 -11.84 -22.04 2.77
CA TRP A 206 -10.38 -22.11 2.66
C TRP A 206 -9.86 -23.15 1.67
N PHE A 207 -10.57 -24.26 1.48
CA PHE A 207 -10.12 -25.30 0.57
C PHE A 207 -10.66 -25.10 -0.84
N ARG A 208 -9.77 -24.62 -1.70
CA ARG A 208 -10.02 -24.26 -3.09
C ARG A 208 -9.18 -25.17 -4.00
N LEU A 209 -9.75 -26.29 -4.43
CA LEU A 209 -9.28 -27.00 -5.62
C LEU A 209 -10.31 -26.90 -6.74
N GLU A 210 -9.88 -27.06 -7.99
CA GLU A 210 -10.80 -27.21 -9.12
C GLU A 210 -11.79 -28.36 -8.93
N TRP A 211 -11.47 -29.30 -8.04
CA TRP A 211 -12.32 -30.43 -7.65
C TRP A 211 -12.84 -30.29 -6.23
N ASP A 212 -13.25 -29.09 -5.82
CA ASP A 212 -14.11 -28.94 -4.64
C ASP A 212 -15.21 -30.00 -4.73
N ASN A 213 -15.12 -30.98 -3.84
CA ASN A 213 -15.92 -32.18 -3.92
C ASN A 213 -16.51 -32.45 -2.57
N THR A 214 -17.71 -33.03 -2.61
CA THR A 214 -18.51 -33.34 -1.43
C THR A 214 -17.83 -34.26 -0.42
N LEU A 215 -16.67 -34.87 -0.73
CA LEU A 215 -15.92 -35.73 0.18
C LEU A 215 -15.09 -34.93 1.20
N ASN A 216 -14.78 -33.66 0.93
CA ASN A 216 -13.95 -32.80 1.80
C ASN A 216 -14.73 -31.55 2.27
N PRO A 217 -15.87 -31.70 2.97
CA PRO A 217 -16.63 -30.54 3.44
C PRO A 217 -15.95 -29.85 4.62
N ASN A 218 -16.05 -28.52 4.70
CA ASN A 218 -15.68 -27.71 5.87
C ASN A 218 -14.21 -27.85 6.29
N VAL A 219 -13.28 -27.75 5.33
CA VAL A 219 -11.84 -27.73 5.62
C VAL A 219 -11.48 -26.43 6.32
N THR A 220 -10.86 -26.53 7.50
CA THR A 220 -10.27 -25.39 8.21
C THR A 220 -8.84 -25.19 7.74
N MET A 221 -8.40 -23.94 7.66
CA MET A 221 -7.00 -23.65 7.37
C MET A 221 -6.22 -23.67 8.67
N ASP A 222 -5.46 -24.75 8.90
CA ASP A 222 -4.60 -24.87 10.07
C ASP A 222 -3.18 -24.50 9.63
N TYR A 223 -2.66 -23.37 10.15
CA TYR A 223 -1.35 -22.85 9.77
C TYR A 223 -0.64 -22.17 10.95
N SER A 224 0.67 -21.96 10.78
CA SER A 224 1.61 -21.61 11.85
C SER A 224 2.07 -20.15 11.88
N GLY A 225 1.78 -19.34 10.86
CA GLY A 225 2.15 -17.92 10.85
C GLY A 225 1.25 -17.03 10.00
N PHE A 226 1.08 -15.77 10.40
CA PHE A 226 0.19 -14.79 9.77
C PHE A 226 0.74 -13.37 9.95
N GLY A 227 0.23 -12.44 9.14
CA GLY A 227 0.41 -11.01 9.36
C GLY A 227 0.10 -10.20 8.11
N GLY A 228 0.25 -8.88 8.19
CA GLY A 228 0.12 -7.99 7.04
C GLY A 228 -1.08 -7.04 7.09
N LYS A 229 -1.88 -7.04 8.16
CA LYS A 229 -2.71 -5.86 8.48
C LYS A 229 -1.82 -4.69 8.89
N TYR A 230 -0.72 -5.00 9.58
CA TYR A 230 0.32 -4.03 9.99
C TYR A 230 1.70 -4.46 9.48
N ASN A 231 2.76 -3.76 9.91
CA ASN A 231 4.16 -4.10 9.61
C ASN A 231 4.69 -5.24 10.49
N THR A 232 3.81 -6.16 10.89
CA THR A 232 4.08 -7.23 11.85
C THR A 232 3.76 -8.58 11.22
N PHE A 233 4.64 -9.56 11.44
CA PHE A 233 4.40 -10.96 11.09
C PHE A 233 4.62 -11.85 12.31
N PHE A 234 3.77 -12.84 12.48
CA PHE A 234 3.78 -13.78 13.59
C PHE A 234 4.08 -15.17 13.06
N VAL A 235 5.02 -15.88 13.70
CA VAL A 235 5.41 -17.24 13.37
C VAL A 235 5.46 -18.05 14.66
N ASP A 236 4.68 -19.12 14.71
CA ASP A 236 4.62 -20.07 15.81
C ASP A 236 4.87 -21.48 15.29
N PRO A 237 6.13 -21.95 15.31
CA PRO A 237 6.47 -23.27 14.79
C PRO A 237 5.85 -24.42 15.59
N SER A 238 5.25 -24.19 16.76
CA SER A 238 4.54 -25.22 17.51
C SER A 238 3.10 -25.44 17.05
N ALA A 239 2.54 -24.51 16.27
CA ALA A 239 1.19 -24.66 15.75
C ALA A 239 1.12 -25.76 14.68
N HIS A 240 0.05 -26.55 14.74
CA HIS A 240 -0.24 -27.55 13.73
C HIS A 240 -0.41 -26.92 12.35
N GLN A 241 0.21 -27.53 11.34
CA GLN A 241 0.06 -27.13 9.95
C GLN A 241 -0.08 -28.33 9.01
N TRP A 242 -1.22 -28.43 8.35
CA TRP A 242 -1.41 -29.40 7.27
C TRP A 242 -1.06 -28.81 5.90
N TYR A 243 -1.11 -27.48 5.75
CA TYR A 243 -0.95 -26.82 4.45
C TYR A 243 0.39 -27.11 3.78
N LEU A 244 1.50 -27.00 4.52
CA LEU A 244 2.83 -27.28 3.96
C LEU A 244 2.96 -28.75 3.52
N LYS A 245 2.36 -29.69 4.28
CA LYS A 245 2.28 -31.11 3.91
C LYS A 245 1.50 -31.29 2.60
N TRP A 246 0.39 -30.57 2.46
CA TRP A 246 -0.42 -30.56 1.26
C TRP A 246 0.36 -30.02 0.06
N CYS A 247 0.95 -28.82 0.15
CA CYS A 247 1.73 -28.21 -0.93
C CYS A 247 2.87 -29.10 -1.40
N ARG A 248 3.61 -29.67 -0.44
CA ARG A 248 4.71 -30.60 -0.71
C ARG A 248 4.28 -31.80 -1.56
N ILE A 249 3.10 -32.37 -1.28
CA ILE A 249 2.60 -33.52 -2.05
C ILE A 249 1.97 -33.05 -3.36
N TRP A 250 1.07 -32.08 -3.30
CA TRP A 250 0.24 -31.67 -4.43
C TRP A 250 1.07 -30.98 -5.51
N TRP A 251 1.88 -30.00 -5.11
CA TRP A 251 2.61 -29.16 -6.04
C TRP A 251 3.98 -29.68 -6.43
N SER A 252 4.65 -30.50 -5.63
CA SER A 252 5.99 -30.95 -6.03
C SER A 252 5.93 -32.15 -6.97
N GLU A 253 6.78 -32.21 -8.00
CA GLU A 253 6.96 -33.44 -8.78
C GLU A 253 7.61 -34.55 -7.94
N TYR A 254 8.37 -34.16 -6.91
CA TYR A 254 9.05 -35.05 -5.97
C TYR A 254 8.76 -34.65 -4.53
N ILE A 255 8.29 -35.58 -3.70
CA ILE A 255 8.04 -35.30 -2.28
C ILE A 255 9.38 -35.12 -1.57
N GLY A 256 9.82 -33.87 -1.43
CA GLY A 256 11.02 -33.51 -0.69
C GLY A 256 10.87 -33.80 0.81
N THR A 257 11.97 -34.16 1.47
CA THR A 257 12.08 -34.24 2.94
C THR A 257 13.20 -33.33 3.44
N GLN A 258 13.57 -32.34 2.62
CA GLN A 258 14.72 -31.48 2.89
C GLN A 258 14.51 -30.58 4.10
N TYR A 259 13.27 -30.17 4.35
CA TYR A 259 12.92 -29.22 5.40
C TYR A 259 11.99 -29.88 6.42
N ASP A 260 12.44 -29.97 7.67
CA ASP A 260 11.68 -30.65 8.72
C ASP A 260 10.39 -29.91 9.05
N PHE A 261 10.39 -28.57 8.97
CA PHE A 261 9.22 -27.72 9.28
C PHE A 261 8.01 -28.01 8.40
N TRP A 262 8.17 -28.61 7.21
CA TRP A 262 7.04 -29.06 6.40
C TRP A 262 6.23 -30.18 7.05
N THR A 263 6.85 -30.94 7.95
CA THR A 263 6.28 -32.17 8.48
C THR A 263 6.15 -32.23 9.99
N GLN A 264 7.02 -31.51 10.67
CA GLN A 264 7.19 -31.51 12.12
C GLN A 264 6.86 -30.11 12.64
N ASP A 265 6.00 -30.04 13.64
CA ASP A 265 5.92 -28.89 14.54
C ASP A 265 7.14 -28.85 15.47
N LEU A 266 7.20 -27.83 16.33
CA LEU A 266 8.35 -27.57 17.18
C LEU A 266 8.60 -28.69 18.17
N GLU A 267 7.57 -29.24 18.81
CA GLU A 267 7.69 -30.34 19.78
C GLU A 267 8.11 -31.65 19.12
N ASP A 268 7.62 -31.97 17.92
CA ASP A 268 8.11 -33.09 17.12
C ASP A 268 9.62 -32.95 16.89
N LYS A 269 10.05 -31.77 16.43
CA LYS A 269 11.46 -31.50 16.16
C LYS A 269 12.29 -31.62 17.43
N VAL A 270 11.91 -30.94 18.50
CA VAL A 270 12.62 -30.94 19.78
C VAL A 270 12.71 -32.35 20.38
N SER A 271 11.70 -33.19 20.22
CA SER A 271 11.72 -34.58 20.72
C SER A 271 12.85 -35.43 20.13
N SER A 272 13.36 -35.05 18.95
CA SER A 272 14.44 -35.73 18.24
C SER A 272 15.85 -35.21 18.58
N LEU A 273 15.94 -34.09 19.32
CA LEU A 273 17.20 -33.37 19.56
C LEU A 273 17.70 -33.54 21.00
N ASP A 274 19.02 -33.49 21.16
CA ASP A 274 19.67 -33.34 22.47
C ASP A 274 20.12 -31.88 22.67
N LEU A 275 19.25 -31.08 23.28
CA LEU A 275 19.49 -29.65 23.53
C LEU A 275 20.55 -29.38 24.61
N GLU A 276 21.11 -30.40 25.27
CA GLU A 276 22.30 -30.23 26.13
C GLU A 276 23.60 -30.18 25.31
N THR A 277 23.54 -30.45 24.01
CA THR A 277 24.70 -30.47 23.12
C THR A 277 24.67 -29.31 22.11
N PRO A 278 25.84 -28.78 21.69
CA PRO A 278 25.90 -27.77 20.64
C PRO A 278 25.28 -28.22 19.32
N SER A 279 25.36 -29.51 18.98
CA SER A 279 24.75 -30.03 17.75
C SER A 279 23.23 -29.93 17.79
N GLY A 280 22.60 -30.31 18.91
CA GLY A 280 21.15 -30.21 19.06
C GLY A 280 20.65 -28.76 19.05
N ILE A 281 21.39 -27.85 19.70
CA ILE A 281 21.10 -26.40 19.65
C ILE A 281 21.21 -25.87 18.21
N ASN A 282 22.25 -26.26 17.47
CA ASN A 282 22.42 -25.84 16.08
C ASN A 282 21.27 -26.34 15.20
N ASP A 283 20.89 -27.61 15.32
CA ASP A 283 19.81 -28.21 14.53
C ASP A 283 18.44 -27.57 14.83
N LEU A 284 18.20 -27.14 16.08
CA LEU A 284 17.02 -26.34 16.43
C LEU A 284 17.05 -24.96 15.74
N ASN A 285 18.17 -24.26 15.79
CA ASN A 285 18.26 -22.91 15.21
C ASN A 285 18.20 -22.92 13.68
N ILE A 286 18.66 -23.99 13.02
CA ILE A 286 18.42 -24.20 11.58
C ILE A 286 16.93 -24.36 11.30
N TYR A 287 16.22 -25.17 12.10
CA TYR A 287 14.77 -25.34 11.96
C TYR A 287 14.02 -24.00 12.15
N LEU A 288 14.35 -23.25 13.20
CA LEU A 288 13.73 -21.93 13.45
C LEU A 288 14.05 -20.91 12.35
N GLN A 289 15.30 -20.92 11.84
CA GLN A 289 15.70 -20.10 10.70
C GLN A 289 14.85 -20.41 9.46
N GLU A 290 14.57 -21.68 9.18
CA GLU A 290 13.75 -22.10 8.04
C GLU A 290 12.31 -21.60 8.18
N CYS A 291 11.73 -21.61 9.39
CA CYS A 291 10.39 -21.10 9.65
C CYS A 291 10.24 -19.59 9.41
N ILE A 292 11.29 -18.80 9.62
CA ILE A 292 11.25 -17.33 9.43
C ILE A 292 11.83 -16.87 8.08
N TRP A 293 12.36 -17.80 7.27
CA TRP A 293 13.04 -17.44 6.03
C TRP A 293 12.09 -16.84 4.99
N ASP A 294 10.93 -17.45 4.73
CA ASP A 294 10.02 -16.95 3.68
C ASP A 294 9.43 -15.57 4.04
N PRO A 295 8.92 -15.33 5.27
CA PRO A 295 8.44 -14.01 5.66
C PRO A 295 9.49 -12.92 5.44
N ILE A 296 10.76 -13.18 5.77
CA ILE A 296 11.82 -12.17 5.59
C ILE A 296 12.23 -12.04 4.11
N ASN A 297 12.47 -13.15 3.41
CA ASN A 297 13.08 -13.14 2.07
C ASN A 297 12.10 -12.86 0.94
N LEU A 298 10.82 -13.16 1.13
CA LEU A 298 9.82 -13.15 0.08
C LEU A 298 8.64 -12.21 0.37
N LEU A 299 8.45 -11.79 1.62
CA LEU A 299 7.39 -10.86 2.01
C LEU A 299 7.95 -9.49 2.43
N PHE A 300 8.88 -9.43 3.38
CA PHE A 300 9.45 -8.15 3.84
C PHE A 300 10.35 -7.51 2.78
N PHE A 301 11.22 -8.32 2.16
CA PHE A 301 12.20 -7.88 1.17
C PHE A 301 12.18 -8.79 -0.06
N PRO A 302 11.05 -8.81 -0.81
CA PRO A 302 10.86 -9.71 -1.92
C PRO A 302 11.95 -9.50 -2.97
N TYR A 303 12.71 -10.54 -3.31
CA TYR A 303 13.72 -10.43 -4.37
C TYR A 303 13.13 -10.63 -5.77
N GLN A 304 11.95 -11.24 -5.84
CA GLN A 304 11.31 -11.61 -7.10
C GLN A 304 10.35 -10.55 -7.62
N HIS A 305 9.84 -9.67 -6.76
CA HIS A 305 8.98 -8.57 -7.20
C HIS A 305 9.77 -7.59 -8.07
N GLN A 306 9.13 -7.10 -9.11
CA GLN A 306 9.62 -5.93 -9.83
C GLN A 306 9.31 -4.67 -9.02
N PRO A 307 10.21 -3.67 -9.02
CA PRO A 307 9.87 -2.36 -8.47
C PRO A 307 8.62 -1.78 -9.14
N ALA A 308 7.88 -0.98 -8.39
CA ALA A 308 6.70 -0.30 -8.91
C ALA A 308 7.02 0.51 -10.18
N LYS A 309 6.10 0.60 -11.13
CA LYS A 309 6.29 1.48 -12.29
C LYS A 309 6.08 2.93 -11.86
N TYR A 310 7.06 3.80 -12.13
CA TYR A 310 6.88 5.25 -11.96
C TYR A 310 6.12 5.84 -13.15
N CYS A 311 4.87 6.25 -12.93
CA CYS A 311 3.95 6.75 -13.95
C CYS A 311 2.90 7.72 -13.34
N GLU A 312 2.05 8.33 -14.18
CA GLU A 312 1.04 9.31 -13.73
C GLU A 312 -0.36 8.70 -13.62
N SER A 313 -0.65 7.66 -14.40
CA SER A 313 -1.96 7.03 -14.42
C SER A 313 -1.90 5.50 -14.57
N GLY A 314 -3.04 4.86 -14.33
CA GLY A 314 -3.25 3.44 -14.53
C GLY A 314 -4.65 3.14 -15.08
N LEU A 315 -4.75 2.11 -15.93
CA LEU A 315 -5.99 1.59 -16.50
C LEU A 315 -6.10 0.09 -16.24
N LEU A 316 -7.22 -0.35 -15.69
CA LEU A 316 -7.68 -1.73 -15.72
C LEU A 316 -8.94 -1.84 -16.57
N ARG A 317 -8.86 -2.52 -17.71
CA ARG A 317 -10.04 -2.90 -18.49
C ARG A 317 -10.23 -4.41 -18.42
N ALA A 318 -11.38 -4.86 -17.93
CA ALA A 318 -11.70 -6.27 -17.79
C ALA A 318 -13.00 -6.64 -18.54
N LEU A 319 -12.97 -7.77 -19.26
CA LEU A 319 -14.15 -8.34 -19.92
C LEU A 319 -14.56 -9.63 -19.20
N VAL A 320 -15.79 -9.69 -18.70
CA VAL A 320 -16.41 -10.91 -18.17
C VAL A 320 -17.31 -11.50 -19.24
N ILE A 321 -16.89 -12.61 -19.81
CA ILE A 321 -17.52 -13.26 -20.95
C ILE A 321 -18.36 -14.44 -20.45
N CYS A 322 -19.67 -14.34 -20.64
CA CYS A 322 -20.64 -15.37 -20.34
C CYS A 322 -20.75 -16.30 -21.54
N MET A 323 -20.38 -17.58 -21.36
CA MET A 323 -20.24 -18.51 -22.48
C MET A 323 -21.53 -19.27 -22.82
N ASP A 324 -22.40 -19.49 -21.84
CA ASP A 324 -23.55 -20.40 -21.94
C ASP A 324 -24.88 -19.67 -21.72
N VAL A 325 -25.04 -18.50 -22.37
CA VAL A 325 -26.26 -17.66 -22.24
C VAL A 325 -27.48 -18.38 -22.79
N GLU A 326 -27.36 -19.05 -23.94
CA GLU A 326 -28.44 -19.87 -24.52
C GLU A 326 -28.84 -21.05 -23.62
N GLU A 327 -27.94 -21.51 -22.74
CA GLU A 327 -28.18 -22.62 -21.80
C GLU A 327 -28.73 -22.15 -20.44
N GLY A 328 -28.94 -20.84 -20.28
CA GLY A 328 -29.64 -20.24 -19.14
C GLY A 328 -28.78 -19.40 -18.21
N ILE A 329 -27.47 -19.25 -18.47
CA ILE A 329 -26.59 -18.36 -17.69
C ILE A 329 -26.63 -16.95 -18.27
N SER A 330 -27.62 -16.15 -17.85
CA SER A 330 -27.72 -14.78 -18.36
C SER A 330 -26.58 -13.89 -17.87
N VAL A 331 -26.18 -12.92 -18.70
CA VAL A 331 -25.22 -11.87 -18.33
C VAL A 331 -25.60 -11.18 -17.01
N ASP A 332 -26.88 -10.87 -16.83
CA ASP A 332 -27.37 -10.19 -15.62
C ASP A 332 -27.23 -11.07 -14.36
N SER A 333 -27.28 -12.39 -14.49
CA SER A 333 -27.09 -13.31 -13.35
C SER A 333 -25.67 -13.32 -12.80
N LEU A 334 -24.69 -12.83 -13.57
CA LEU A 334 -23.28 -12.83 -13.21
C LEU A 334 -22.76 -11.43 -12.84
N ARG A 335 -23.56 -10.37 -12.93
CA ARG A 335 -23.10 -9.00 -12.62
C ARG A 335 -22.61 -8.79 -11.18
N TRP A 336 -22.93 -9.72 -10.28
CA TRP A 336 -22.47 -9.66 -8.89
C TRP A 336 -21.04 -10.17 -8.72
N VAL A 337 -20.49 -10.95 -9.67
CA VAL A 337 -19.21 -11.66 -9.47
C VAL A 337 -18.00 -10.72 -9.42
N THR A 338 -18.14 -9.48 -9.90
CA THR A 338 -17.15 -8.40 -9.78
C THR A 338 -17.74 -7.06 -10.23
N ASN A 339 -17.03 -5.96 -9.99
CA ASN A 339 -17.36 -4.64 -10.54
C ASN A 339 -16.12 -3.71 -10.57
N SER A 340 -16.23 -2.61 -11.31
CA SER A 340 -15.17 -1.61 -11.45
C SER A 340 -14.81 -0.93 -10.13
N GLU A 341 -15.80 -0.66 -9.27
CA GLU A 341 -15.61 0.09 -8.04
C GLU A 341 -14.73 -0.67 -7.03
N VAL A 342 -14.95 -1.98 -6.87
CA VAL A 342 -14.15 -2.86 -6.00
C VAL A 342 -12.72 -2.96 -6.52
N GLN A 343 -12.54 -3.22 -7.81
CA GLN A 343 -11.20 -3.30 -8.42
C GLN A 343 -10.44 -1.97 -8.29
N LYS A 344 -11.10 -0.86 -8.57
CA LYS A 344 -10.52 0.48 -8.44
C LYS A 344 -10.11 0.79 -7.01
N ALA A 345 -10.96 0.49 -6.03
CA ALA A 345 -10.67 0.74 -4.63
C ALA A 345 -9.39 0.02 -4.17
N HIS A 346 -9.19 -1.24 -4.59
CA HIS A 346 -7.97 -2.00 -4.26
C HIS A 346 -6.72 -1.44 -4.96
N LEU A 347 -6.84 -1.02 -6.21
CA LEU A 347 -5.72 -0.44 -6.96
C LEU A 347 -5.31 0.93 -6.41
N GLU A 348 -6.28 1.76 -5.99
CA GLU A 348 -6.02 3.04 -5.31
C GLU A 348 -5.43 2.84 -3.91
N GLU A 349 -5.76 1.74 -3.23
CA GLU A 349 -5.15 1.37 -1.95
C GLU A 349 -3.66 1.00 -2.11
N LEU A 350 -3.33 0.27 -3.19
CA LEU A 350 -1.97 -0.16 -3.52
C LEU A 350 -1.11 1.00 -4.05
N TYR A 351 -1.64 1.72 -5.04
CA TYR A 351 -1.02 2.81 -5.80
C TYR A 351 -1.80 4.12 -5.61
N PRO A 352 -1.71 4.78 -4.44
CA PRO A 352 -2.51 5.98 -4.15
C PRO A 352 -2.02 7.25 -4.86
N PHE A 353 -0.83 7.22 -5.47
CA PHE A 353 -0.19 8.39 -6.07
C PHE A 353 -0.61 8.68 -7.51
N ILE A 354 -1.26 7.71 -8.15
CA ILE A 354 -1.66 7.79 -9.55
C ILE A 354 -3.18 7.75 -9.69
N SER A 355 -3.67 8.29 -10.80
CA SER A 355 -5.09 8.18 -11.13
C SER A 355 -5.41 6.83 -11.76
N TRP A 356 -6.44 6.14 -11.26
CA TRP A 356 -6.93 4.89 -11.83
C TRP A 356 -8.24 5.05 -12.59
N ASP A 357 -8.26 4.55 -13.82
CA ASP A 357 -9.48 4.26 -14.58
C ASP A 357 -9.75 2.76 -14.58
N THR A 358 -11.00 2.36 -14.37
CA THR A 358 -11.37 0.94 -14.28
C THR A 358 -12.71 0.68 -14.96
N ASP A 359 -12.68 -0.24 -15.93
CA ASP A 359 -13.81 -0.56 -16.80
C ASP A 359 -14.02 -2.06 -16.85
N VAL A 360 -15.07 -2.53 -16.17
CA VAL A 360 -15.49 -3.94 -16.15
C VAL A 360 -16.76 -4.10 -16.97
N GLN A 361 -16.68 -4.88 -18.05
CA GLN A 361 -17.80 -5.12 -18.96
C GLN A 361 -18.21 -6.58 -18.92
N PHE A 362 -19.53 -6.82 -18.95
CA PHE A 362 -20.08 -8.16 -19.04
C PHE A 362 -20.66 -8.39 -20.43
N LEU A 363 -20.20 -9.45 -21.10
CA LEU A 363 -20.49 -9.74 -22.49
C LEU A 363 -21.17 -11.12 -22.63
N ASP A 364 -22.10 -11.21 -23.58
CA ASP A 364 -22.61 -12.48 -24.11
C ASP A 364 -21.70 -12.93 -25.24
N ILE A 365 -21.10 -14.13 -25.15
CA ILE A 365 -20.16 -14.62 -26.17
C ILE A 365 -20.76 -14.67 -27.57
N ASP A 366 -22.07 -14.90 -27.70
CA ASP A 366 -22.74 -15.07 -28.99
C ASP A 366 -22.86 -13.76 -29.77
N GLU A 367 -22.82 -12.62 -29.08
CA GLU A 367 -22.76 -11.30 -29.69
C GLU A 367 -21.35 -10.91 -30.16
N TYR A 368 -20.32 -11.67 -29.78
CA TYR A 368 -18.91 -11.39 -30.07
C TYR A 368 -18.20 -12.56 -30.78
N PRO A 369 -18.46 -12.81 -32.08
CA PRO A 369 -17.91 -13.93 -32.84
C PRO A 369 -16.38 -14.07 -32.82
N LEU A 370 -15.63 -12.97 -32.71
CA LEU A 370 -14.17 -13.02 -32.62
C LEU A 370 -13.72 -13.65 -31.30
N TRP A 371 -14.33 -13.28 -30.18
CA TRP A 371 -14.06 -13.89 -28.88
C TRP A 371 -14.47 -15.36 -28.86
N ASN A 372 -15.61 -15.68 -29.46
CA ASN A 372 -16.10 -17.07 -29.55
C ASN A 372 -15.12 -17.94 -30.35
N ALA A 373 -14.64 -17.45 -31.50
CA ALA A 373 -13.64 -18.14 -32.31
C ALA A 373 -12.30 -18.29 -31.57
N THR A 374 -11.85 -17.25 -30.84
CA THR A 374 -10.64 -17.34 -30.02
C THR A 374 -10.78 -18.39 -28.93
N PHE A 375 -11.91 -18.41 -28.21
CA PHE A 375 -12.14 -19.40 -27.14
C PHE A 375 -12.04 -20.84 -27.69
N TRP A 376 -12.82 -21.18 -28.72
CA TRP A 376 -12.84 -22.53 -29.27
C TRP A 376 -11.61 -22.91 -30.11
N SER A 377 -10.74 -21.96 -30.44
CA SER A 377 -9.43 -22.30 -31.04
C SER A 377 -8.46 -22.92 -30.03
N TYR A 378 -8.71 -22.70 -28.74
CA TYR A 378 -7.88 -23.16 -27.63
C TYR A 378 -8.68 -23.92 -26.57
N ALA A 379 -9.90 -24.35 -26.89
CA ALA A 379 -10.74 -25.14 -26.01
C ALA A 379 -11.27 -26.37 -26.74
N THR A 380 -11.35 -27.50 -26.05
CA THR A 380 -11.89 -28.75 -26.57
C THR A 380 -13.02 -29.24 -25.67
N LEU A 381 -14.11 -29.71 -26.27
CA LEU A 381 -15.20 -30.37 -25.55
C LEU A 381 -14.93 -31.87 -25.48
N GLU A 382 -14.76 -32.39 -24.27
CA GLU A 382 -14.58 -33.80 -24.01
C GLU A 382 -15.91 -34.57 -24.09
N PRO A 383 -15.89 -35.91 -24.29
CA PRO A 383 -17.10 -36.71 -24.48
C PRO A 383 -18.09 -36.69 -23.31
N ASP A 384 -17.64 -36.34 -22.11
CA ASP A 384 -18.45 -36.24 -20.89
C ASP A 384 -19.11 -34.87 -20.69
N GLY A 385 -18.80 -33.89 -21.55
CA GLY A 385 -19.31 -32.52 -21.48
C GLY A 385 -18.33 -31.51 -20.88
N MET A 386 -17.19 -31.95 -20.34
CA MET A 386 -16.17 -31.05 -19.80
C MET A 386 -15.48 -30.28 -20.94
N THR A 387 -15.33 -28.97 -20.76
CA THR A 387 -14.55 -28.11 -21.65
C THR A 387 -13.16 -27.92 -21.08
N ILE A 388 -12.16 -28.42 -21.79
CA ILE A 388 -10.74 -28.28 -21.43
C ILE A 388 -10.13 -27.15 -22.24
N VAL A 389 -9.60 -26.15 -21.54
CA VAL A 389 -8.95 -24.98 -22.14
C VAL A 389 -7.42 -25.14 -22.07
N ASP A 390 -6.74 -24.95 -23.20
CA ASP A 390 -5.29 -24.69 -23.25
C ASP A 390 -5.02 -23.26 -22.78
N GLY A 391 -4.81 -23.11 -21.47
CA GLY A 391 -4.64 -21.79 -20.84
C GLY A 391 -3.42 -21.04 -21.35
N GLY A 392 -2.30 -21.74 -21.56
CA GLY A 392 -1.07 -21.14 -22.07
C GLY A 392 -1.24 -20.63 -23.51
N GLY A 393 -1.78 -21.48 -24.39
CA GLY A 393 -2.03 -21.11 -25.78
C GLY A 393 -3.02 -19.95 -25.91
N MET A 394 -4.11 -19.97 -25.13
CA MET A 394 -5.11 -18.91 -25.16
C MET A 394 -4.58 -17.59 -24.57
N PHE A 395 -3.82 -17.64 -23.47
CA PHE A 395 -3.21 -16.45 -22.87
C PHE A 395 -2.30 -15.72 -23.87
N ASP A 396 -1.43 -16.46 -24.58
CA ASP A 396 -0.55 -15.91 -25.61
C ASP A 396 -1.32 -15.34 -26.80
N ALA A 397 -2.41 -16.00 -27.21
CA ALA A 397 -3.26 -15.54 -28.29
C ALA A 397 -3.96 -14.23 -27.95
N ILE A 398 -4.53 -14.13 -26.74
CA ILE A 398 -5.16 -12.90 -26.26
C ILE A 398 -4.13 -11.78 -26.19
N TYR A 399 -2.94 -12.06 -25.65
CA TYR A 399 -1.86 -11.08 -25.48
C TYR A 399 -1.43 -10.47 -26.81
N SER A 400 -1.25 -11.31 -27.83
CA SER A 400 -0.70 -10.89 -29.13
C SER A 400 -1.75 -10.35 -30.10
N THR A 401 -3.02 -10.76 -29.99
CA THR A 401 -4.03 -10.46 -31.01
C THR A 401 -5.25 -9.69 -30.50
N MET A 402 -5.69 -9.95 -29.27
CA MET A 402 -6.91 -9.36 -28.73
C MET A 402 -6.61 -8.10 -27.92
N ARG A 403 -5.67 -8.18 -26.97
CA ARG A 403 -5.27 -7.12 -26.05
C ARG A 403 -5.00 -5.76 -26.72
N PRO A 404 -4.26 -5.67 -27.85
CA PRO A 404 -3.99 -4.37 -28.50
C PRO A 404 -5.23 -3.63 -29.02
N ASN A 405 -6.38 -4.31 -29.11
CA ASN A 405 -7.64 -3.66 -29.52
C ASN A 405 -8.36 -2.96 -28.36
N TYR A 406 -7.94 -3.22 -27.11
CA TYR A 406 -8.63 -2.76 -25.91
C TYR A 406 -7.79 -1.81 -25.06
N ILE A 407 -6.47 -1.85 -25.15
CA ILE A 407 -5.57 -0.98 -24.41
C ILE A 407 -4.41 -0.52 -25.30
N ASP A 408 -3.80 0.60 -24.93
CA ASP A 408 -2.54 1.05 -25.52
C ASP A 408 -1.38 0.26 -24.92
N VAL A 409 -0.81 -0.67 -25.70
CA VAL A 409 0.28 -1.54 -25.26
C VAL A 409 1.63 -0.82 -25.20
N ASP A 410 1.75 0.34 -25.84
CA ASP A 410 2.97 1.15 -25.89
C ASP A 410 2.94 2.30 -24.86
N SER A 411 1.89 2.37 -24.03
CA SER A 411 1.73 3.41 -23.01
C SER A 411 2.87 3.42 -21.98
N SER A 412 3.32 4.63 -21.63
CA SER A 412 4.21 4.85 -20.50
C SER A 412 3.52 4.64 -19.15
N ASP A 413 2.18 4.63 -19.10
CA ASP A 413 1.38 4.37 -17.90
C ASP A 413 1.15 2.87 -17.67
N ILE A 414 0.51 2.51 -16.56
CA ILE A 414 0.16 1.12 -16.26
C ILE A 414 -1.12 0.77 -17.01
N ASN A 415 -1.06 -0.19 -17.94
CA ASN A 415 -2.24 -0.68 -18.66
C ASN A 415 -2.40 -2.19 -18.50
N VAL A 416 -3.46 -2.60 -17.82
CA VAL A 416 -3.83 -4.01 -17.61
C VAL A 416 -5.11 -4.33 -18.37
N PHE A 417 -5.06 -5.39 -19.18
CA PHE A 417 -6.22 -5.94 -19.86
C PHE A 417 -6.58 -7.32 -19.31
N GLY A 418 -7.78 -7.44 -18.75
CA GLY A 418 -8.30 -8.65 -18.14
C GLY A 418 -9.40 -9.31 -18.94
N VAL A 419 -9.45 -10.64 -18.92
CA VAL A 419 -10.54 -11.42 -19.50
C VAL A 419 -10.94 -12.53 -18.52
N VAL A 420 -12.23 -12.69 -18.25
CA VAL A 420 -12.79 -13.75 -17.42
C VAL A 420 -13.77 -14.54 -18.28
N PHE A 421 -13.52 -15.83 -18.48
CA PHE A 421 -14.48 -16.75 -19.10
C PHE A 421 -15.27 -17.47 -18.03
N ILE A 422 -16.60 -17.42 -18.14
CA ILE A 422 -17.53 -18.14 -17.28
C ILE A 422 -18.36 -19.10 -18.12
N LYS A 423 -18.17 -20.40 -17.87
CA LYS A 423 -18.77 -21.51 -18.61
C LYS A 423 -19.15 -22.66 -17.65
N GLN A 424 -20.21 -23.40 -17.92
CA GLN A 424 -20.48 -24.67 -17.23
C GLN A 424 -19.40 -25.71 -17.57
N GLN A 425 -19.04 -26.55 -16.59
CA GLN A 425 -18.11 -27.67 -16.77
C GLN A 425 -16.86 -27.27 -17.55
N MET A 426 -16.07 -26.34 -17.00
CA MET A 426 -14.85 -25.85 -17.64
C MET A 426 -13.65 -25.92 -16.69
N GLU A 427 -12.53 -26.39 -17.22
CA GLU A 427 -11.23 -26.42 -16.57
C GLU A 427 -10.15 -25.86 -17.50
N MET A 428 -9.20 -25.13 -16.94
CA MET A 428 -8.02 -24.66 -17.67
C MET A 428 -6.80 -25.51 -17.31
N HIS A 429 -6.12 -26.01 -18.34
CA HIS A 429 -4.88 -26.75 -18.21
C HIS A 429 -3.71 -25.90 -18.68
N VAL A 430 -2.65 -25.84 -17.85
CA VAL A 430 -1.37 -25.25 -18.21
C VAL A 430 -0.26 -25.97 -17.44
N TYR A 431 0.90 -26.16 -18.08
CA TYR A 431 2.05 -26.88 -17.49
C TYR A 431 1.71 -28.27 -16.91
N GLY A 432 0.73 -28.97 -17.50
CA GLY A 432 0.32 -30.31 -17.08
C GLY A 432 -0.52 -30.35 -15.80
N ARG A 433 -1.06 -29.22 -15.35
CA ARG A 433 -1.94 -29.11 -14.17
C ARG A 433 -3.12 -28.20 -14.47
N THR A 434 -4.10 -28.25 -13.59
CA THR A 434 -5.27 -27.38 -13.64
C THR A 434 -5.01 -26.12 -12.81
N TYR A 435 -5.43 -24.97 -13.35
CA TYR A 435 -5.33 -23.66 -12.71
C TYR A 435 -6.59 -22.84 -13.00
N THR A 436 -6.81 -21.75 -12.26
CA THR A 436 -7.99 -20.88 -12.42
C THR A 436 -7.68 -19.57 -13.16
N GLY A 437 -6.46 -19.05 -13.06
CA GLY A 437 -6.07 -17.78 -13.65
C GLY A 437 -4.61 -17.77 -14.08
N LEU A 438 -4.29 -16.83 -14.96
CA LEU A 438 -2.94 -16.47 -15.38
C LEU A 438 -2.81 -14.95 -15.45
N GLY A 439 -1.69 -14.44 -14.98
CA GLY A 439 -1.38 -13.02 -14.93
C GLY A 439 0.07 -12.74 -15.32
N GLY A 440 0.30 -11.60 -15.98
CA GLY A 440 1.64 -11.17 -16.37
C GLY A 440 1.65 -10.25 -17.59
N GLY A 441 2.68 -9.39 -17.69
CA GLY A 441 2.91 -8.54 -18.85
C GLY A 441 1.79 -7.52 -19.15
N GLY A 442 1.05 -7.07 -18.13
CA GLY A 442 -0.12 -6.20 -18.30
C GLY A 442 -1.37 -6.92 -18.83
N GLN A 443 -1.49 -8.23 -18.60
CA GLN A 443 -2.68 -9.03 -18.92
C GLN A 443 -3.10 -9.94 -17.77
N THR A 444 -4.41 -10.17 -17.64
CA THR A 444 -4.98 -11.25 -16.83
C THR A 444 -5.95 -12.08 -17.66
N VAL A 445 -5.97 -13.40 -17.46
CA VAL A 445 -6.99 -14.28 -18.04
C VAL A 445 -7.43 -15.31 -17.02
N ILE A 446 -8.74 -15.39 -16.77
CA ILE A 446 -9.34 -16.25 -15.75
C ILE A 446 -10.36 -17.18 -16.42
N TRP A 447 -10.32 -18.45 -16.04
CA TRP A 447 -11.27 -19.48 -16.45
C TRP A 447 -11.86 -20.10 -15.20
N LYS A 448 -13.11 -19.75 -14.88
CA LYS A 448 -13.79 -20.28 -13.71
C LYS A 448 -15.14 -20.84 -14.13
N SER A 449 -15.37 -22.11 -13.79
CA SER A 449 -16.63 -22.76 -14.10
C SER A 449 -17.79 -22.12 -13.34
N TRP A 450 -18.97 -22.08 -13.95
CA TRP A 450 -20.16 -21.45 -13.37
C TRP A 450 -20.52 -22.06 -12.01
N GLU A 451 -20.38 -23.37 -11.87
CA GLU A 451 -20.69 -24.12 -10.66
C GLU A 451 -19.84 -23.68 -9.47
N ARG A 452 -18.63 -23.14 -9.71
CA ARG A 452 -17.73 -22.66 -8.65
C ARG A 452 -18.18 -21.34 -8.03
N TYR A 453 -19.09 -20.60 -8.65
CA TYR A 453 -19.63 -19.34 -8.10
C TYR A 453 -20.76 -19.52 -7.12
N TYR A 454 -21.35 -20.73 -7.05
CA TYR A 454 -22.55 -20.99 -6.27
C TYR A 454 -22.31 -22.14 -5.29
N ARG A 455 -23.09 -22.16 -4.21
CA ARG A 455 -23.18 -23.30 -3.30
C ARG A 455 -23.82 -24.49 -4.04
N PRO A 456 -23.79 -25.71 -3.48
CA PRO A 456 -24.37 -26.90 -4.12
C PRO A 456 -25.87 -26.82 -4.46
N ASP A 457 -26.59 -25.82 -3.95
CA ASP A 457 -27.98 -25.55 -4.33
C ASP A 457 -28.12 -24.88 -5.71
N GLY A 458 -27.01 -24.45 -6.32
CA GLY A 458 -26.93 -23.82 -7.64
C GLY A 458 -27.52 -22.41 -7.72
N ILE A 459 -27.85 -21.78 -6.58
CA ILE A 459 -28.50 -20.47 -6.55
C ILE A 459 -27.92 -19.50 -5.52
N THR A 460 -27.32 -20.01 -4.44
CA THR A 460 -26.73 -19.17 -3.40
C THR A 460 -25.30 -18.81 -3.81
N PRO A 461 -24.95 -17.52 -3.99
CA PRO A 461 -23.58 -17.10 -4.28
C PRO A 461 -22.59 -17.62 -3.23
N LYS A 462 -21.43 -18.08 -3.68
CA LYS A 462 -20.34 -18.58 -2.83
C LYS A 462 -19.18 -17.58 -2.81
N ASP A 463 -18.50 -17.42 -3.94
CA ASP A 463 -17.36 -16.52 -4.12
C ASP A 463 -17.36 -15.89 -5.52
N GLY A 464 -17.03 -14.61 -5.62
CA GLY A 464 -16.91 -13.92 -6.91
C GLY A 464 -15.56 -14.18 -7.59
N ILE A 465 -15.10 -13.21 -8.39
CA ILE A 465 -13.76 -13.22 -9.01
C ILE A 465 -12.88 -12.05 -8.60
N SER A 466 -13.37 -11.08 -7.82
CA SER A 466 -12.61 -9.85 -7.60
C SER A 466 -11.25 -10.10 -6.93
N ALA A 467 -11.20 -11.08 -6.02
CA ALA A 467 -9.97 -11.56 -5.38
C ALA A 467 -8.94 -12.12 -6.39
N ILE A 468 -9.42 -12.98 -7.29
CA ILE A 468 -8.60 -13.63 -8.31
C ILE A 468 -8.11 -12.59 -9.30
N GLN A 469 -9.01 -11.71 -9.75
CA GLN A 469 -8.68 -10.63 -10.67
C GLN A 469 -7.62 -9.71 -10.07
N LEU A 470 -7.71 -9.36 -8.79
CA LEU A 470 -6.69 -8.57 -8.12
C LEU A 470 -5.34 -9.31 -8.05
N HIS A 471 -5.32 -10.58 -7.67
CA HIS A 471 -4.11 -11.42 -7.68
C HIS A 471 -3.42 -11.44 -9.04
N GLU A 472 -4.18 -11.73 -10.11
CA GLU A 472 -3.63 -11.77 -11.46
C GLU A 472 -3.23 -10.36 -11.95
N THR A 473 -3.95 -9.32 -11.54
CA THR A 473 -3.59 -7.93 -11.87
C THR A 473 -2.29 -7.54 -11.17
N MET A 474 -2.05 -7.99 -9.95
CA MET A 474 -0.77 -7.77 -9.27
C MET A 474 0.38 -8.46 -10.02
N HIS A 475 0.20 -9.69 -10.50
CA HIS A 475 1.16 -10.31 -11.43
C HIS A 475 1.37 -9.47 -12.71
N ALA A 476 0.28 -8.95 -13.28
CA ALA A 476 0.33 -8.14 -14.49
C ALA A 476 1.13 -6.84 -14.33
N ILE A 477 1.22 -6.30 -13.10
CA ILE A 477 2.00 -5.08 -12.76
C ILE A 477 3.35 -5.38 -12.09
N GLY A 478 3.79 -6.63 -12.07
CA GLY A 478 5.17 -7.01 -11.69
C GLY A 478 5.34 -7.67 -10.32
N PHE A 479 4.25 -7.98 -9.61
CA PHE A 479 4.33 -8.81 -8.41
C PHE A 479 4.59 -10.26 -8.77
N HIS A 480 5.32 -10.93 -7.90
CA HIS A 480 5.41 -12.38 -7.89
C HIS A 480 4.78 -12.89 -6.59
N HIS A 481 4.60 -14.21 -6.48
CA HIS A 481 4.09 -14.80 -5.24
C HIS A 481 4.91 -14.36 -4.04
N THR A 482 4.34 -14.40 -2.85
CA THR A 482 5.12 -14.18 -1.62
C THR A 482 5.88 -15.43 -1.22
N TRP A 483 5.88 -16.49 -2.02
CA TRP A 483 6.51 -17.78 -1.76
C TRP A 483 7.35 -18.24 -2.97
N GLN A 484 8.16 -19.28 -2.77
CA GLN A 484 8.79 -20.01 -3.87
C GLN A 484 8.44 -21.50 -3.80
N HIS A 485 8.64 -22.23 -4.91
CA HIS A 485 8.37 -23.66 -4.89
C HIS A 485 9.13 -24.28 -3.72
N GLU A 486 8.45 -25.08 -2.89
CA GLU A 486 9.00 -25.68 -1.66
C GLU A 486 9.07 -24.72 -0.43
N GLN A 487 8.53 -23.51 -0.49
CA GLN A 487 8.63 -22.55 0.62
C GLN A 487 7.41 -21.63 0.68
N TYR A 488 6.47 -21.93 1.58
CA TYR A 488 5.10 -21.39 1.57
C TYR A 488 4.67 -20.71 2.88
N SER A 489 5.57 -20.47 3.82
CA SER A 489 5.20 -19.92 5.14
C SER A 489 4.74 -18.44 5.10
N SER A 490 5.09 -17.72 4.05
CA SER A 490 4.65 -16.35 3.74
C SER A 490 3.37 -16.28 2.89
N ASP A 491 2.82 -17.42 2.46
CA ASP A 491 1.56 -17.50 1.71
C ASP A 491 0.35 -17.03 2.54
N PHE A 492 0.56 -16.86 3.85
CA PHE A 492 -0.42 -16.48 4.88
C PHE A 492 -0.42 -14.99 5.24
N SER A 493 0.18 -14.16 4.39
CA SER A 493 0.07 -12.71 4.55
C SER A 493 -1.33 -12.21 4.21
N TYR A 494 -1.78 -11.11 4.83
CA TYR A 494 -3.04 -10.41 4.56
C TYR A 494 -3.05 -9.71 3.20
N GLY A 495 -2.75 -10.42 2.12
CA GLY A 495 -2.70 -9.91 0.76
C GLY A 495 -3.22 -10.93 -0.25
N PRO A 496 -3.45 -10.50 -1.50
CA PRO A 496 -3.99 -11.37 -2.53
C PRO A 496 -2.89 -12.26 -3.13
N MET A 497 -1.60 -12.00 -2.86
CA MET A 497 -0.47 -12.73 -3.45
C MET A 497 -0.23 -14.11 -2.83
N GLY A 498 -0.97 -14.45 -1.78
CA GLY A 498 -1.02 -15.81 -1.26
C GLY A 498 -2.07 -16.66 -1.97
N TYR A 499 -1.77 -17.92 -2.30
CA TYR A 499 -2.68 -18.84 -3.00
C TYR A 499 -3.82 -19.35 -2.13
N PHE A 500 -3.68 -19.36 -0.81
CA PHE A 500 -4.70 -19.97 0.05
C PHE A 500 -5.25 -19.02 1.09
N ALA A 501 -4.51 -17.97 1.45
CA ALA A 501 -5.01 -16.92 2.34
C ALA A 501 -6.05 -16.01 1.66
N TYR A 502 -6.03 -15.88 0.31
CA TYR A 502 -6.96 -15.12 -0.54
C TYR A 502 -7.59 -13.89 0.14
N HIS A 503 -6.75 -13.02 0.72
CA HIS A 503 -7.24 -11.81 1.36
C HIS A 503 -7.66 -10.77 0.34
N ASN A 504 -8.87 -10.24 0.54
CA ASN A 504 -9.49 -9.28 -0.38
C ASN A 504 -9.13 -7.85 -0.05
N GLY A 505 -7.83 -7.62 0.13
CA GLY A 505 -7.25 -6.33 0.44
C GLY A 505 -5.76 -6.38 0.17
N THR A 506 -5.13 -5.22 0.08
CA THR A 506 -3.68 -5.14 -0.13
C THR A 506 -2.99 -5.20 1.24
N SER A 507 -2.03 -6.11 1.41
CA SER A 507 -1.31 -6.20 2.67
C SER A 507 -0.48 -4.94 2.90
N ARG A 508 -0.15 -4.64 4.14
CA ARG A 508 0.78 -3.56 4.46
C ARG A 508 2.15 -3.80 3.81
N PHE A 509 2.59 -5.06 3.67
CA PHE A 509 3.82 -5.42 2.97
C PHE A 509 3.76 -5.06 1.48
N ASP A 510 2.66 -5.40 0.79
CA ASP A 510 2.46 -5.07 -0.63
C ASP A 510 2.45 -3.55 -0.85
N LYS A 511 1.77 -2.81 0.04
CA LYS A 511 1.72 -1.34 0.02
C LYS A 511 3.09 -0.73 0.21
N ASN A 512 3.85 -1.16 1.22
CA ASN A 512 5.18 -0.64 1.47
C ASN A 512 6.11 -0.91 0.30
N TRP A 513 6.02 -2.10 -0.31
CA TRP A 513 6.78 -2.43 -1.51
C TRP A 513 6.49 -1.49 -2.67
N VAL A 514 5.20 -1.33 -3.03
CA VAL A 514 4.80 -0.44 -4.13
C VAL A 514 5.16 1.00 -3.84
N GLN A 515 4.71 1.51 -2.71
CA GLN A 515 4.76 2.93 -2.41
C GLN A 515 6.20 3.37 -2.14
N GLY A 516 6.98 2.55 -1.42
CA GLY A 516 8.40 2.79 -1.19
C GLY A 516 9.21 2.83 -2.50
N THR A 517 9.06 1.82 -3.36
CA THR A 517 9.82 1.77 -4.63
C THR A 517 9.37 2.84 -5.64
N TYR A 518 8.09 3.23 -5.65
CA TYR A 518 7.62 4.36 -6.45
C TYR A 518 8.27 5.67 -5.99
N LEU A 519 8.29 5.92 -4.68
CA LEU A 519 8.85 7.15 -4.11
C LEU A 519 10.37 7.22 -4.22
N ASP A 520 11.08 6.10 -4.14
CA ASP A 520 12.52 6.06 -4.42
C ASP A 520 12.81 6.46 -5.88
N GLN A 521 12.02 6.00 -6.84
CA GLN A 521 12.18 6.44 -8.23
C GLN A 521 11.89 7.93 -8.39
N MET A 522 10.79 8.42 -7.80
CA MET A 522 10.43 9.83 -7.82
C MET A 522 11.53 10.71 -7.21
N GLU A 523 12.04 10.35 -6.02
CA GLU A 523 13.10 11.10 -5.36
C GLU A 523 14.38 11.11 -6.20
N ALA A 524 14.79 9.95 -6.73
CA ALA A 524 16.03 9.84 -7.50
C ALA A 524 16.00 10.74 -8.74
N LEU A 525 14.90 10.68 -9.49
CA LEU A 525 14.72 11.46 -10.72
C LEU A 525 14.60 12.96 -10.45
N LEU A 526 13.83 13.36 -9.43
CA LEU A 526 13.70 14.77 -9.07
C LEU A 526 14.99 15.35 -8.50
N TYR A 527 15.75 14.57 -7.74
CA TYR A 527 17.01 15.02 -7.17
C TYR A 527 18.08 15.20 -8.26
N ASP A 528 18.15 14.29 -9.23
CA ASP A 528 19.01 14.43 -10.41
C ASP A 528 18.67 15.69 -11.21
N ASP A 529 17.39 15.88 -11.53
CA ASP A 529 16.88 17.07 -12.22
C ASP A 529 17.21 18.37 -11.46
N PHE A 530 17.08 18.36 -10.12
CA PHE A 530 17.48 19.49 -9.28
C PHE A 530 18.98 19.78 -9.35
N ILE A 531 19.85 18.77 -9.21
CA ILE A 531 21.30 18.94 -9.22
C ILE A 531 21.79 19.45 -10.57
N ASP A 532 21.25 18.92 -11.67
CA ASP A 532 21.58 19.40 -13.02
C ASP A 532 21.23 20.89 -13.18
N LYS A 533 20.04 21.31 -12.73
CA LYS A 533 19.61 22.72 -12.79
C LYS A 533 20.40 23.61 -11.83
N GLN A 534 20.76 23.10 -10.65
CA GLN A 534 21.58 23.80 -9.68
C GLN A 534 22.98 24.07 -10.22
N ALA A 535 23.56 23.14 -10.98
CA ALA A 535 24.89 23.29 -11.57
C ALA A 535 24.96 24.41 -12.63
N ASP A 536 23.83 24.74 -13.25
CA ASP A 536 23.71 25.80 -14.25
C ASP A 536 23.46 27.20 -13.64
N LEU A 537 23.30 27.30 -12.31
CA LEU A 537 23.12 28.58 -11.63
C LEU A 537 24.38 29.46 -11.73
N GLY A 538 24.18 30.73 -12.06
CA GLY A 538 25.22 31.75 -12.12
C GLY A 538 25.75 32.17 -10.75
N VAL A 539 26.78 33.01 -10.77
CA VAL A 539 27.45 33.51 -9.54
C VAL A 539 26.61 34.58 -8.82
N ASP A 540 25.66 35.20 -9.51
CA ASP A 540 24.85 36.32 -9.00
C ASP A 540 23.36 36.11 -9.37
N GLU A 541 22.78 34.99 -8.93
CA GLU A 541 21.36 34.72 -9.14
C GLU A 541 20.46 35.60 -8.27
N ARG A 542 19.17 35.61 -8.59
CA ARG A 542 18.17 36.39 -7.87
C ARG A 542 17.92 35.81 -6.46
N PRO A 543 17.52 36.65 -5.48
CA PRO A 543 17.13 36.18 -4.15
C PRO A 543 16.02 35.12 -4.18
N GLU A 544 15.09 35.22 -5.13
CA GLU A 544 14.02 34.25 -5.32
C GLU A 544 14.56 32.89 -5.74
N THR A 545 15.57 32.83 -6.62
CA THR A 545 16.26 31.60 -7.03
C THR A 545 16.85 30.86 -5.83
N TYR A 546 17.60 31.58 -4.97
CA TYR A 546 18.19 31.01 -3.76
C TYR A 546 17.14 30.60 -2.72
N LEU A 547 16.02 31.32 -2.64
CA LEU A 547 14.88 30.91 -1.81
C LEU A 547 14.31 29.58 -2.31
N ALA A 548 14.11 29.44 -3.62
CA ALA A 548 13.60 28.21 -4.22
C ALA A 548 14.56 27.04 -3.98
N GLU A 549 15.87 27.24 -4.19
CA GLU A 549 16.91 26.25 -3.90
C GLU A 549 16.83 25.73 -2.45
N GLN A 550 16.79 26.64 -1.47
CA GLN A 550 16.68 26.25 -0.06
C GLN A 550 15.38 25.49 0.22
N LYS A 551 14.26 25.91 -0.38
CA LYS A 551 12.97 25.22 -0.23
C LYS A 551 13.01 23.80 -0.78
N ILE A 552 13.67 23.58 -1.92
CA ILE A 552 13.84 22.26 -2.52
C ILE A 552 14.62 21.35 -1.58
N LEU A 553 15.75 21.82 -1.04
CA LEU A 553 16.57 21.06 -0.08
C LEU A 553 15.77 20.70 1.18
N ASP A 554 15.06 21.68 1.77
CA ASP A 554 14.20 21.44 2.94
C ASP A 554 13.12 20.39 2.62
N LEU A 555 12.56 20.40 1.41
CA LEU A 555 11.51 19.46 1.00
C LEU A 555 12.05 18.04 0.78
N PHE A 556 13.24 17.88 0.19
CA PHE A 556 13.89 16.57 0.08
C PHE A 556 14.21 15.98 1.46
N ASP A 557 14.73 16.79 2.39
CA ASP A 557 15.00 16.31 3.75
C ASP A 557 13.71 15.90 4.48
N ASN A 558 12.63 16.68 4.33
CA ASN A 558 11.32 16.32 4.89
C ASN A 558 10.71 15.09 4.22
N ALA A 559 10.90 14.91 2.91
CA ALA A 559 10.45 13.72 2.18
C ALA A 559 11.16 12.47 2.69
N ARG A 560 12.49 12.52 2.86
CA ARG A 560 13.29 11.42 3.43
C ARG A 560 12.89 11.10 4.86
N PHE A 561 12.64 12.12 5.68
CA PHE A 561 12.13 11.92 7.03
C PHE A 561 10.79 11.17 7.01
N SER A 562 9.84 11.62 6.18
CA SER A 562 8.51 10.99 6.07
C SER A 562 8.59 9.56 5.49
N TYR A 563 9.47 9.33 4.51
CA TYR A 563 9.76 8.00 3.98
C TYR A 563 10.27 7.07 5.08
N ASN A 564 11.20 7.56 5.90
CA ASN A 564 11.79 6.80 6.99
C ASN A 564 10.81 6.52 8.13
N GLU A 565 9.63 7.15 8.15
CA GLU A 565 8.51 6.85 9.06
C GLU A 565 7.44 5.98 8.38
N MET A 566 7.68 5.54 7.14
CA MET A 566 6.72 4.86 6.26
C MET A 566 5.40 5.64 6.07
N ASP A 567 5.45 6.99 6.18
CA ASP A 567 4.36 7.90 5.79
C ASP A 567 4.51 8.25 4.31
N TRP A 568 4.13 7.27 3.49
CA TRP A 568 4.29 7.32 2.04
C TRP A 568 3.54 8.50 1.40
N GLN A 569 2.34 8.83 1.90
CA GLN A 569 1.55 9.92 1.36
C GLN A 569 2.17 11.29 1.67
N LEU A 570 2.69 11.49 2.89
CA LEU A 570 3.37 12.73 3.21
C LEU A 570 4.67 12.86 2.42
N ALA A 571 5.45 11.79 2.29
CA ALA A 571 6.67 11.77 1.47
C ALA A 571 6.36 12.14 0.01
N PHE A 572 5.33 11.54 -0.60
CA PHE A 572 4.85 11.90 -1.94
C PHE A 572 4.53 13.39 -2.06
N ASN A 573 3.75 13.92 -1.12
CA ASN A 573 3.36 15.33 -1.14
C ASN A 573 4.58 16.26 -1.06
N LYS A 574 5.60 15.90 -0.26
CA LYS A 574 6.86 16.67 -0.17
C LYS A 574 7.67 16.61 -1.46
N LEU A 575 7.76 15.45 -2.10
CA LEU A 575 8.43 15.32 -3.39
C LEU A 575 7.67 16.08 -4.49
N LYS A 576 6.34 16.09 -4.45
CA LYS A 576 5.53 16.87 -5.39
C LYS A 576 5.71 18.38 -5.20
N ASP A 577 5.73 18.85 -3.96
CA ASP A 577 6.08 20.23 -3.63
C ASP A 577 7.50 20.57 -4.15
N ALA A 578 8.46 19.65 -3.99
CA ALA A 578 9.83 19.83 -4.44
C ALA A 578 9.89 19.98 -5.97
N GLU A 579 9.18 19.15 -6.72
CA GLU A 579 9.03 19.26 -8.18
C GLU A 579 8.56 20.67 -8.59
N ASP A 580 7.52 21.19 -7.93
CA ASP A 580 7.01 22.52 -8.24
C ASP A 580 8.01 23.62 -7.85
N TRP A 581 8.77 23.47 -6.76
CA TRP A 581 9.83 24.42 -6.41
C TRP A 581 11.04 24.36 -7.35
N ILE A 582 11.37 23.18 -7.91
CA ILE A 582 12.37 23.04 -8.97
C ILE A 582 11.94 23.84 -10.21
N LYS A 583 10.65 23.78 -10.59
CA LYS A 583 10.10 24.61 -11.67
C LYS A 583 10.25 26.10 -11.35
N ARG A 584 9.96 26.52 -10.12
CA ARG A 584 10.12 27.93 -9.70
C ARG A 584 11.58 28.39 -9.77
N MET A 585 12.51 27.56 -9.31
CA MET A 585 13.94 27.83 -9.39
C MET A 585 14.36 28.05 -10.85
N MET A 586 13.98 27.15 -11.76
CA MET A 586 14.26 27.32 -13.19
C MET A 586 13.70 28.61 -13.77
N TRP A 587 12.43 28.90 -13.55
CA TRP A 587 11.81 30.07 -14.17
C TRP A 587 12.39 31.37 -13.63
N SER A 588 12.77 31.40 -12.35
CA SER A 588 13.37 32.57 -11.72
C SER A 588 14.70 33.00 -12.33
N THR A 589 15.47 32.08 -12.95
CA THR A 589 16.72 32.41 -13.66
C THR A 589 16.48 33.00 -15.05
N HIS A 590 15.28 32.80 -15.61
CA HIS A 590 14.95 33.17 -17.00
C HIS A 590 13.99 34.35 -17.13
N ASP A 591 13.14 34.60 -16.12
CA ASP A 591 12.05 35.57 -16.20
C ASP A 591 12.03 36.49 -14.98
N ASP A 592 12.39 37.75 -15.18
CA ASP A 592 12.37 38.82 -14.17
C ASP A 592 11.19 39.79 -14.36
N THR A 593 10.21 39.43 -15.17
CA THR A 593 9.08 40.27 -15.51
C THR A 593 7.82 39.83 -14.78
N ALA A 594 7.18 40.74 -14.06
CA ALA A 594 5.92 40.43 -13.37
C ALA A 594 4.76 40.23 -14.35
N PRO A 595 3.76 39.39 -14.00
CA PRO A 595 2.52 39.27 -14.74
C PRO A 595 1.85 40.61 -15.03
N ILE A 596 1.08 40.68 -16.11
CA ILE A 596 0.32 41.88 -16.46
C ILE A 596 -1.15 41.68 -16.09
N ILE A 597 -1.63 42.43 -15.09
CA ILE A 597 -3.05 42.58 -14.78
C ILE A 597 -3.60 43.71 -15.65
N SER A 598 -4.18 43.36 -16.79
CA SER A 598 -4.62 44.33 -17.79
C SER A 598 -5.91 45.06 -17.39
N THR A 599 -6.88 44.31 -16.86
CA THR A 599 -8.18 44.82 -16.41
C THR A 599 -8.77 43.87 -15.37
N TRP A 600 -9.61 44.41 -14.50
CA TRP A 600 -10.50 43.63 -13.65
C TRP A 600 -11.77 44.40 -13.32
N GLU A 601 -12.83 43.67 -12.96
CA GLU A 601 -14.12 44.25 -12.58
C GLU A 601 -14.78 43.43 -11.47
N ALA A 602 -15.60 44.11 -10.65
CA ALA A 602 -16.51 43.50 -9.70
C ALA A 602 -17.95 43.56 -10.23
N LEU A 603 -18.67 42.44 -10.19
CA LEU A 603 -20.03 42.30 -10.73
C LEU A 603 -21.00 41.90 -9.60
N PRO A 604 -22.10 42.65 -9.35
CA PRO A 604 -22.50 43.91 -10.01
C PRO A 604 -21.70 45.14 -9.55
N GLY A 605 -20.78 44.95 -8.61
CA GLY A 605 -19.95 45.96 -7.96
C GLY A 605 -19.52 45.44 -6.59
N ILE A 606 -18.61 46.12 -5.91
CA ILE A 606 -18.19 45.72 -4.55
C ILE A 606 -19.33 46.03 -3.56
N THR A 607 -19.94 44.99 -2.98
CA THR A 607 -21.05 45.10 -2.02
C THR A 607 -20.88 44.13 -0.85
N THR A 608 -21.68 44.30 0.21
CA THR A 608 -21.71 43.36 1.36
C THR A 608 -22.48 42.07 1.08
N ASP A 609 -23.33 42.06 0.05
CA ASP A 609 -24.21 40.92 -0.26
C ASP A 609 -23.48 39.83 -1.08
N GLY A 610 -22.16 39.97 -1.23
CA GLY A 610 -21.31 39.16 -2.10
C GLY A 610 -21.19 39.76 -3.50
N PHE A 611 -20.11 39.41 -4.21
CA PHE A 611 -19.84 39.86 -5.57
C PHE A 611 -18.87 38.93 -6.28
N ASP A 612 -18.95 38.91 -7.61
CA ASP A 612 -18.01 38.18 -8.46
C ASP A 612 -16.91 39.11 -8.93
N ILE A 613 -15.67 38.62 -8.98
CA ILE A 613 -14.54 39.30 -9.59
C ILE A 613 -14.16 38.60 -10.87
N ARG A 614 -13.90 39.38 -11.93
CA ARG A 614 -13.31 38.91 -13.18
C ARG A 614 -12.05 39.70 -13.50
N ALA A 615 -10.99 39.00 -13.88
CA ALA A 615 -9.69 39.59 -14.14
C ALA A 615 -9.05 39.04 -15.41
N HIS A 616 -8.42 39.91 -16.18
CA HIS A 616 -7.58 39.54 -17.32
C HIS A 616 -6.12 39.68 -16.92
N VAL A 617 -5.52 38.54 -16.59
CA VAL A 617 -4.11 38.41 -16.21
C VAL A 617 -3.40 37.58 -17.27
N THR A 618 -2.25 38.06 -17.72
CA THR A 618 -1.41 37.37 -18.70
C THR A 618 0.03 37.36 -18.22
N ASP A 619 0.75 36.31 -18.59
CA ASP A 619 2.21 36.25 -18.51
C ASP A 619 2.73 35.67 -19.84
N GLU A 620 3.85 36.22 -20.34
CA GLU A 620 4.40 35.86 -21.66
C GLU A 620 5.59 34.88 -21.60
N LEU A 621 6.12 34.58 -20.41
CA LEU A 621 7.36 33.81 -20.25
C LEU A 621 7.16 32.56 -19.38
N SER A 622 7.08 32.71 -18.06
CA SER A 622 7.01 31.58 -17.11
C SER A 622 5.60 31.05 -16.88
N GLY A 623 4.58 31.77 -17.35
CA GLY A 623 3.17 31.45 -17.14
C GLY A 623 2.69 31.79 -15.74
N LEU A 624 1.38 31.82 -15.54
CA LEU A 624 0.77 32.18 -14.26
C LEU A 624 0.77 30.98 -13.29
N GLU A 625 1.25 31.20 -12.08
CA GLU A 625 1.17 30.24 -10.97
C GLU A 625 -0.18 30.38 -10.25
N ASN A 626 -0.53 31.60 -9.83
CA ASN A 626 -1.74 31.87 -9.07
C ASN A 626 -2.25 33.30 -9.31
N VAL A 627 -3.57 33.44 -9.43
CA VAL A 627 -4.28 34.71 -9.39
C VAL A 627 -5.27 34.67 -8.23
N SER A 628 -5.22 35.65 -7.33
CA SER A 628 -6.08 35.72 -6.16
C SER A 628 -6.64 37.11 -5.95
N VAL A 629 -7.89 37.17 -5.51
CA VAL A 629 -8.54 38.41 -5.05
C VAL A 629 -8.27 38.57 -3.57
N TYR A 630 -7.78 39.74 -3.18
CA TYR A 630 -7.60 40.11 -1.79
C TYR A 630 -8.69 41.10 -1.37
N LEU A 631 -9.25 40.86 -0.19
CA LEU A 631 -10.31 41.64 0.42
C LEU A 631 -9.87 42.08 1.81
N TRP A 632 -9.75 43.40 2.03
CA TRP A 632 -9.45 43.97 3.33
C TRP A 632 -10.67 44.70 3.88
N ILE A 633 -11.24 44.15 4.95
CA ILE A 633 -12.46 44.67 5.56
C ILE A 633 -12.10 45.54 6.76
N ASP A 634 -12.54 46.80 6.76
CA ASP A 634 -12.36 47.78 7.84
C ASP A 634 -10.91 47.89 8.34
N HIS A 635 -9.94 47.62 7.47
CA HIS A 635 -8.52 47.52 7.81
C HIS A 635 -8.18 46.53 8.94
N CYS A 636 -9.05 45.56 9.21
CA CYS A 636 -8.87 44.57 10.28
C CYS A 636 -8.31 43.24 9.77
N THR A 637 -9.00 42.65 8.80
CA THR A 637 -8.71 41.28 8.32
C THR A 637 -8.59 41.28 6.80
N ILE A 638 -7.50 40.69 6.31
CA ILE A 638 -7.28 40.43 4.87
C ILE A 638 -7.67 38.98 4.59
N SER A 639 -8.60 38.79 3.66
CA SER A 639 -9.00 37.48 3.12
C SER A 639 -8.51 37.35 1.68
N ALA A 640 -8.07 36.17 1.28
CA ALA A 640 -7.69 35.87 -0.10
C ALA A 640 -8.65 34.83 -0.69
N TYR A 641 -9.10 35.07 -1.92
CA TYR A 641 -9.99 34.19 -2.68
C TYR A 641 -9.27 33.77 -3.96
N PRO A 642 -8.89 32.49 -4.12
CA PRO A 642 -8.21 32.02 -5.33
C PRO A 642 -9.15 32.12 -6.54
N CYS A 643 -8.62 32.60 -7.66
CA CYS A 643 -9.37 32.68 -8.89
C CYS A 643 -9.33 31.35 -9.66
N THR A 644 -10.40 31.08 -10.40
CA THR A 644 -10.51 29.99 -11.37
C THR A 644 -10.43 30.56 -12.78
N TYR A 645 -9.63 29.93 -13.63
CA TYR A 645 -9.53 30.35 -15.03
C TYR A 645 -10.72 29.81 -15.84
N ASN A 646 -11.51 30.71 -16.42
CA ASN A 646 -12.65 30.38 -17.26
C ASN A 646 -12.74 31.35 -18.44
N SER A 647 -12.79 30.80 -19.66
CA SER A 647 -13.08 31.55 -20.89
C SER A 647 -12.20 32.80 -21.10
N GLY A 648 -10.90 32.73 -20.76
CA GLY A 648 -9.96 33.85 -20.93
C GLY A 648 -9.91 34.84 -19.77
N THR A 649 -10.57 34.54 -18.64
CA THR A 649 -10.59 35.37 -17.43
C THR A 649 -10.33 34.54 -16.19
N TRP A 650 -9.77 35.17 -15.16
CA TRP A 650 -9.65 34.65 -13.81
C TRP A 650 -10.83 35.14 -12.98
N ASN A 651 -11.58 34.21 -12.39
CA ASN A 651 -12.84 34.49 -11.73
C ASN A 651 -12.82 34.02 -10.26
N ALA A 652 -13.26 34.87 -9.35
CA ALA A 652 -13.45 34.50 -7.95
C ALA A 652 -14.80 35.00 -7.45
N ILE A 653 -15.41 34.27 -6.52
CA ILE A 653 -16.65 34.65 -5.86
C ILE A 653 -16.30 35.09 -4.44
N VAL A 654 -16.60 36.34 -4.10
CA VAL A 654 -16.52 36.85 -2.74
C VAL A 654 -17.90 36.65 -2.10
N PRO A 655 -18.02 35.84 -1.03
CA PRO A 655 -19.30 35.59 -0.37
C PRO A 655 -19.81 36.82 0.37
N GLU A 656 -21.07 36.80 0.81
CA GLU A 656 -21.62 37.87 1.65
C GLU A 656 -20.85 38.00 2.98
N PHE A 657 -20.80 39.22 3.51
CA PHE A 657 -20.24 39.51 4.83
C PHE A 657 -20.97 40.65 5.52
N MET A 658 -20.80 40.72 6.83
CA MET A 658 -21.50 41.66 7.70
C MET A 658 -21.22 43.13 7.36
N ALA A 659 -22.13 44.02 7.79
CA ALA A 659 -22.03 45.47 7.56
C ALA A 659 -20.68 46.05 8.02
N VAL A 660 -20.01 46.74 7.10
CA VAL A 660 -18.65 47.29 7.25
C VAL A 660 -18.61 48.74 6.78
N TYR A 661 -17.63 49.50 7.24
CA TYR A 661 -17.48 50.92 6.90
C TYR A 661 -16.65 51.11 5.62
N ALA A 662 -15.65 50.27 5.41
CA ALA A 662 -14.78 50.29 4.25
C ALA A 662 -14.42 48.89 3.78
N ILE A 663 -14.50 48.68 2.47
CA ILE A 663 -14.00 47.50 1.78
C ILE A 663 -12.89 47.93 0.85
N GLU A 664 -11.76 47.25 0.88
CA GLU A 664 -10.68 47.40 -0.08
C GLU A 664 -10.46 46.08 -0.82
N VAL A 665 -10.49 46.13 -2.16
CA VAL A 665 -10.34 44.95 -3.03
C VAL A 665 -9.23 45.19 -4.03
N TRP A 666 -8.38 44.19 -4.23
CA TRP A 666 -7.38 44.19 -5.29
C TRP A 666 -7.05 42.77 -5.72
N ILE A 667 -6.30 42.65 -6.80
CA ILE A 667 -5.88 41.38 -7.38
C ILE A 667 -4.37 41.27 -7.23
N VAL A 668 -3.92 40.09 -6.85
CA VAL A 668 -2.51 39.71 -6.84
C VAL A 668 -2.33 38.54 -7.79
N ALA A 669 -1.35 38.66 -8.68
CA ALA A 669 -0.94 37.58 -9.57
C ALA A 669 0.52 37.24 -9.35
N TRP A 670 0.82 35.95 -9.36
CA TRP A 670 2.16 35.38 -9.32
C TRP A 670 2.39 34.55 -10.57
N ASP A 671 3.59 34.65 -11.14
CA ASP A 671 4.07 33.71 -12.16
C ASP A 671 4.94 32.61 -11.53
N TRP A 672 5.33 31.63 -12.34
CA TRP A 672 6.21 30.56 -11.89
C TRP A 672 7.63 31.04 -11.60
N ALA A 673 8.07 32.18 -12.11
CA ALA A 673 9.35 32.80 -11.78
C ALA A 673 9.35 33.57 -10.44
N MET A 674 8.23 33.51 -9.70
CA MET A 674 8.01 34.19 -8.41
C MET A 674 7.98 35.71 -8.52
N ASN A 675 7.69 36.26 -9.71
CA ASN A 675 7.39 37.67 -9.86
C ASN A 675 5.94 37.94 -9.45
N ARG A 676 5.71 39.12 -8.88
CA ARG A 676 4.43 39.52 -8.33
C ARG A 676 3.88 40.76 -9.01
N ALA A 677 2.63 40.68 -9.45
CA ALA A 677 1.87 41.82 -9.91
C ALA A 677 0.69 42.11 -8.97
N GLU A 678 0.37 43.39 -8.81
CA GLU A 678 -0.76 43.85 -8.00
C GLU A 678 -1.58 44.86 -8.79
N SER A 679 -2.90 44.71 -8.76
CA SER A 679 -3.80 45.70 -9.36
C SER A 679 -3.87 46.95 -8.51
N THR A 680 -4.48 48.01 -9.06
CA THR A 680 -4.93 49.11 -8.21
C THR A 680 -5.92 48.62 -7.17
N HIS A 681 -5.81 49.16 -5.95
CA HIS A 681 -6.75 48.92 -4.87
C HIS A 681 -8.02 49.75 -5.08
N GLU A 682 -9.17 49.09 -5.10
CA GLU A 682 -10.47 49.75 -5.09
C GLU A 682 -11.03 49.80 -3.68
N VAL A 683 -11.17 51.02 -3.16
CA VAL A 683 -11.74 51.27 -1.84
C VAL A 683 -13.17 51.75 -1.99
N VAL A 684 -14.12 51.01 -1.42
CA VAL A 684 -15.52 51.38 -1.34
C VAL A 684 -15.87 51.70 0.11
N SER A 685 -16.19 52.97 0.36
CA SER A 685 -16.83 53.37 1.61
C SER A 685 -18.31 53.08 1.50
N ILE A 686 -18.82 52.17 2.34
CA ILE A 686 -20.25 51.93 2.41
C ILE A 686 -20.84 53.02 3.28
N ALA A 687 -21.27 54.11 2.63
CA ALA A 687 -22.02 55.16 3.30
C ALA A 687 -23.25 54.54 3.97
N THR A 688 -23.38 54.75 5.28
CA THR A 688 -24.48 54.25 6.09
C THR A 688 -25.77 55.03 5.79
N ASP A 689 -26.32 54.87 4.59
CA ASP A 689 -27.65 55.39 4.21
C ASP A 689 -28.72 54.29 4.18
N HIS A 690 -28.56 53.25 5.02
CA HIS A 690 -29.66 52.38 5.39
C HIS A 690 -29.90 52.40 6.90
N ILE A 691 -30.99 53.09 7.26
CA ILE A 691 -31.75 52.82 8.49
C ILE A 691 -32.18 51.35 8.41
N VAL A 692 -31.44 50.47 9.09
CA VAL A 692 -31.92 49.14 9.43
C VAL A 692 -32.98 49.32 10.51
N THR A 693 -34.25 49.21 10.11
CA THR A 693 -35.32 48.87 11.05
C THR A 693 -35.01 47.48 11.59
N THR A 694 -34.39 47.44 12.76
CA THR A 694 -34.19 46.21 13.53
C THR A 694 -35.54 45.60 13.87
N ASN A 695 -35.75 44.35 13.47
CA ASN A 695 -36.60 43.40 14.20
C ASN A 695 -36.17 41.98 13.84
N ALA A 696 -35.14 41.49 14.53
CA ALA A 696 -35.11 40.14 15.11
C ALA A 696 -33.74 39.93 15.78
N THR A 697 -33.80 39.75 17.08
CA THR A 697 -32.73 39.29 17.96
C THR A 697 -32.26 37.87 17.61
N THR A 698 -30.96 37.71 17.37
CA THR A 698 -30.16 36.58 17.86
C THR A 698 -28.71 37.02 17.99
N SER A 699 -28.25 37.20 19.23
CA SER A 699 -26.86 37.48 19.57
C SER A 699 -26.02 36.22 19.46
N ALA A 700 -25.07 36.18 18.54
CA ALA A 700 -23.89 35.31 18.65
C ALA A 700 -22.75 36.17 19.21
N GLN A 701 -22.36 35.90 20.47
CA GLN A 701 -21.19 36.49 21.12
C GLN A 701 -19.95 35.67 20.74
N PHE A 702 -18.91 36.32 20.22
CA PHE A 702 -17.57 35.72 20.08
C PHE A 702 -16.67 36.15 21.25
N ASP A 703 -16.00 35.16 21.85
CA ASP A 703 -14.93 35.34 22.84
C ASP A 703 -13.64 35.80 22.14
N LEU A 704 -13.10 36.95 22.54
CA LEU A 704 -11.85 37.49 21.99
C LEU A 704 -10.63 36.89 22.70
N THR A 705 -9.75 36.20 21.96
CA THR A 705 -8.43 35.77 22.45
C THR A 705 -7.37 36.66 21.80
N LEU A 706 -6.58 37.36 22.62
CA LEU A 706 -5.50 38.24 22.17
C LEU A 706 -4.15 37.53 22.36
N PHE A 707 -3.39 37.35 21.28
CA PHE A 707 -2.01 36.87 21.31
C PHE A 707 -1.05 38.06 21.18
N VAL A 708 -0.12 38.21 22.13
CA VAL A 708 0.93 39.23 22.08
C VAL A 708 2.28 38.55 22.02
N TYR A 709 3.04 38.81 20.95
CA TYR A 709 4.40 38.31 20.75
C TYR A 709 5.40 39.39 21.15
N THR A 710 6.43 39.03 21.91
CA THR A 710 7.55 39.95 22.19
C THR A 710 8.85 39.15 22.18
N SER A 711 9.75 39.54 21.27
CA SER A 711 11.09 38.96 21.12
C SER A 711 12.09 39.80 21.90
N ILE A 712 12.84 39.18 22.82
CA ILE A 712 13.94 39.85 23.54
C ILE A 712 15.24 39.12 23.20
N PHE A 713 16.19 39.83 22.60
CA PHE A 713 17.52 39.31 22.27
C PHE A 713 18.50 39.60 23.41
N VAL A 714 19.07 38.55 24.00
CA VAL A 714 20.20 38.68 24.92
C VAL A 714 21.23 37.62 24.59
N ALA A 715 22.44 38.05 24.20
CA ALA A 715 23.66 37.25 24.10
C ALA A 715 23.46 35.80 23.55
N SER A 716 23.24 35.72 22.23
CA SER A 716 23.32 34.49 21.44
C SER A 716 22.19 33.46 21.61
N VAL A 717 21.13 33.77 22.36
CA VAL A 717 19.91 32.94 22.44
C VAL A 717 18.66 33.79 22.24
N SER A 718 17.78 33.35 21.34
CA SER A 718 16.45 33.94 21.14
C SER A 718 15.46 33.28 22.11
N ILE A 719 14.86 34.06 23.01
CA ILE A 719 13.78 33.58 23.88
C ILE A 719 12.46 34.17 23.37
N ILE A 720 11.56 33.30 22.92
CA ILE A 720 10.18 33.68 22.55
C ILE A 720 9.29 33.42 23.76
N VAL A 721 8.67 34.48 24.30
CA VAL A 721 7.70 34.38 25.39
C VAL A 721 6.30 34.56 24.81
N VAL A 722 5.46 33.51 24.91
CA VAL A 722 4.05 33.57 24.50
C VAL A 722 3.20 33.83 25.74
N ILE A 723 2.48 34.95 25.77
CA ILE A 723 1.52 35.28 26.84
C ILE A 723 0.10 35.16 26.27
N VAL A 724 -0.66 34.17 26.76
CA VAL A 724 -2.08 34.01 26.43
C VAL A 724 -2.92 34.69 27.50
N VAL A 725 -3.65 35.75 27.13
CA VAL A 725 -4.59 36.43 28.04
C VAL A 725 -6.02 36.09 27.64
N ARG A 726 -6.68 35.23 28.42
CA ARG A 726 -8.11 34.93 28.27
C ARG A 726 -8.94 35.81 29.20
N VAL A 727 -9.76 36.71 28.64
CA VAL A 727 -10.65 37.58 29.44
C VAL A 727 -11.99 36.89 29.59
N LEU A 728 -12.19 36.18 30.70
CA LEU A 728 -13.52 35.66 31.06
C LEU A 728 -14.31 36.75 31.76
N ARG A 729 -15.38 37.26 31.13
CA ARG A 729 -16.36 38.13 31.80
C ARG A 729 -17.53 37.33 32.35
N LYS A 730 -17.86 37.61 33.60
CA LYS A 730 -18.98 37.03 34.32
C LYS A 730 -20.29 37.68 33.83
N GLN A 731 -21.30 36.84 33.58
CA GLN A 731 -22.66 37.21 33.15
C GLN A 731 -23.23 38.43 33.89
#